data_AF-A0A7S7EQT0-F1
#
_entry.id   AF-A0A7S7EQT0-F1
#
_cell.length_a   1.000
_cell.length_b   1.000
_cell.length_c   1.000
_cell.angle_alpha   90.00
_cell.angle_beta   90.00
_cell.angle_gamma   90.00
#
_symmetry.space_group_name_H-M   'P 1'
#
loop_
_entity.id
_entity.type
_entity.pdbx_description
1 polymer ?
#
loop_
_entity_poly.entity_id
_entity_poly.type
_entity_poly.pdbx_seq_one_letter_code
_entity_poly.pdbx_strand_id
1 'polypeptide(L)'
;MKMKGNKEKILVRRKSLLHKILAWIGTPVFLTYCIAAVLILSLVGGSIVKLRNEELASSSRAVANEINGTLTNYLEITDQMSFNSQFENFCKIVVPGVSIVSAPDIENVMRSMRKISDENPDFMCAWVADFDTNQLIDSDEWVSGSDYIITTRDWYKGITEKKGSIITAPYIDATTQLAVVSTVSPVYDSDTGEMIGAVGLDFNIDSIYSMVSKYQLGETGFFILVSSDGTTIYHPNEAYKNILVGETKMSENIIDQILKRSEGPVEYTTDGKKSSGYVTPVGETGWVVASGLPLAEFNLIQSKVQQSVFLIFGLAFCFILLMIFFISKRIVSPIKQLALASDKLALGDVDVAIDVRRSDDEVGELADSFNKMIENIKSQARVAERVADGDLNIQIEPRSENDILSKSFIKVVTSLNDLVEEAESMTLAAIEGRLDSRGRSERFHGGYQEIIHGFNRTLDALITPLRTISDYIERISTGDIPKRISKSQNGEYDKIKNSVNTCIDAVNLLIEDALMLAEAGVNGKLSVRADASRHGGDFGMIIDGVNRTLDSVVGPLNSAAIYIEKIGRGEIPDEISQEYQGDFNDIKNSINACIVGLGGIVEANEVVTKMSLNDYSLKVKGAYEGIFKQMAESVNLLNHRMNGVVEILTHVGNGDLGDLDEIRAGGKRSEGDSLFPALITLEEGIKALVDETKALSESAVSGNLDKRGDVEKFQGEYKQVVLGINRTLEAVIAPIHEASQVLTEMAKGNLHTLMQGEYAGDHAVIKDALNGTIGNIRSYIKEISEVLAELSEGNLDLSITADYKGDFVIIKESMNRITTTLSQVLSEIRIASNQVASGSRQVSNGSQVLSQGTTEQASAIQELTASMNEMALQTKENAANSNEVNGLVESAKNHAEKGNLHMKDMLASMGEINAASANISKIIKVIDDIAFQTNILALNAAVEAARAGAHGKGFAVVAEEVRSLAARSAAAVKDTAALIEGSMSKVHTGSAIANETAAALDQIVQEIEKVADFIDKIAVSSNDQATGIIQINKGIEQVSSVIQNNSATAEESAAASEELSSQAEMLKEMVSRFQLNNSLDREPPMQLDSIKILESGSDKY
;
A
#
# COMPACT_ATOMS: atom_id res chain seq x y z
N MET A 1 -37.31 18.27 -54.02
CA MET A 1 -38.18 18.63 -52.88
C MET A 1 -37.64 17.92 -51.64
N LYS A 2 -36.83 18.56 -50.79
CA LYS A 2 -37.22 19.38 -49.62
C LYS A 2 -38.10 18.63 -48.61
N MET A 3 -37.51 18.10 -47.54
CA MET A 3 -37.59 18.60 -46.14
C MET A 3 -36.99 17.54 -45.19
N LYS A 4 -35.78 17.77 -44.67
CA LYS A 4 -35.51 18.28 -43.31
C LYS A 4 -36.07 17.38 -42.18
N GLY A 5 -35.22 16.47 -41.71
CA GLY A 5 -35.28 15.86 -40.39
C GLY A 5 -33.86 15.83 -39.81
N ASN A 6 -33.42 17.00 -39.34
CA ASN A 6 -32.12 17.25 -38.74
C ASN A 6 -32.00 16.48 -37.42
N LYS A 7 -31.11 15.49 -37.33
CA LYS A 7 -30.49 15.08 -36.05
C LYS A 7 -28.99 15.06 -36.25
N GLU A 8 -28.38 16.19 -35.90
CA GLU A 8 -26.96 16.36 -35.74
C GLU A 8 -26.37 15.21 -34.92
N LYS A 9 -25.42 14.49 -35.51
CA LYS A 9 -24.42 13.72 -34.76
C LYS A 9 -23.56 14.73 -33.99
N ILE A 10 -24.03 15.15 -32.82
CA ILE A 10 -23.15 15.71 -31.80
C ILE A 10 -22.36 14.53 -31.24
N LEU A 11 -21.25 14.19 -31.90
CA LEU A 11 -20.23 13.30 -31.36
C LEU A 11 -19.51 14.08 -30.26
N VAL A 12 -20.13 14.18 -29.08
CA VAL A 12 -19.44 14.61 -27.87
C VAL A 12 -18.29 13.62 -27.68
N ARG A 13 -17.05 14.04 -27.96
CA ARG A 13 -15.84 13.33 -27.51
C ARG A 13 -15.92 13.24 -25.99
N ARG A 14 -16.57 12.18 -25.46
CA ARG A 14 -16.54 11.86 -24.04
C ARG A 14 -15.08 11.53 -23.71
N LYS A 15 -14.35 12.50 -23.13
CA LYS A 15 -13.01 12.27 -22.60
C LYS A 15 -13.09 11.08 -21.64
N SER A 16 -12.20 10.09 -21.83
CA SER A 16 -12.11 8.92 -20.97
C SER A 16 -11.99 9.35 -19.50
N LEU A 17 -12.60 8.61 -18.59
CA LEU A 17 -12.57 8.87 -17.15
C LEU A 17 -11.12 9.05 -16.64
N LEU A 18 -10.17 8.30 -17.21
CA LEU A 18 -8.73 8.43 -16.98
C LEU A 18 -8.21 9.85 -17.24
N HIS A 19 -8.63 10.48 -18.34
CA HIS A 19 -8.21 11.84 -18.67
C HIS A 19 -8.81 12.88 -17.73
N LYS A 20 -10.03 12.63 -17.22
CA LYS A 20 -10.67 13.52 -16.25
C LYS A 20 -9.97 13.42 -14.90
N ILE A 21 -9.65 12.22 -14.44
CA ILE A 21 -8.91 12.00 -13.18
C ILE A 21 -7.53 12.64 -13.26
N LEU A 22 -6.77 12.39 -14.33
CA LEU A 22 -5.44 13.00 -14.53
C LEU A 22 -5.50 14.53 -14.60
N ALA A 23 -6.52 15.11 -15.26
CA ALA A 23 -6.64 16.56 -15.36
C ALA A 23 -7.13 17.23 -14.05
N TRP A 24 -8.04 16.61 -13.31
CA TRP A 24 -8.65 17.22 -12.11
C TRP A 24 -7.86 16.97 -10.84
N ILE A 25 -7.12 15.86 -10.75
CA ILE A 25 -6.26 15.55 -9.59
C ILE A 25 -4.81 15.93 -9.89
N GLY A 26 -4.32 15.63 -11.09
CA GLY A 26 -2.92 15.90 -11.44
C GLY A 26 -2.58 17.39 -11.51
N THR A 27 -3.50 18.24 -12.00
CA THR A 27 -3.22 19.68 -12.15
C THR A 27 -3.13 20.42 -10.81
N PRO A 28 -4.05 20.22 -9.84
CA PRO A 28 -3.91 20.83 -8.52
C PRO A 28 -2.69 20.33 -7.76
N VAL A 29 -2.38 19.03 -7.84
CA VAL A 29 -1.18 18.45 -7.21
C VAL A 29 0.11 19.02 -7.82
N PHE A 30 0.15 19.22 -9.13
CA PHE A 30 1.26 19.90 -9.79
C PHE A 30 1.40 21.36 -9.29
N LEU A 31 0.28 22.08 -9.21
CA LEU A 31 0.30 23.48 -8.80
C LEU A 31 0.77 23.65 -7.35
N THR A 32 0.32 22.79 -6.42
CA THR A 32 0.78 22.82 -5.02
C THR A 32 2.26 22.47 -4.91
N TYR A 33 2.75 21.49 -5.66
CA TYR A 33 4.18 21.15 -5.72
C TYR A 33 5.03 22.30 -6.26
N CYS A 34 4.56 23.00 -7.31
CA CYS A 34 5.24 24.19 -7.84
C CYS A 34 5.30 25.32 -6.82
N ILE A 35 4.20 25.57 -6.09
CA ILE A 35 4.17 26.61 -5.05
C ILE A 35 5.15 26.27 -3.91
N ALA A 36 5.15 25.02 -3.43
CA ALA A 36 6.07 24.56 -2.40
C ALA A 36 7.54 24.66 -2.84
N ALA A 37 7.84 24.25 -4.07
CA ALA A 37 9.18 24.35 -4.64
C ALA A 37 9.65 25.81 -4.72
N VAL A 38 8.79 26.73 -5.19
CA VAL A 38 9.10 28.17 -5.26
C VAL A 38 9.34 28.75 -3.86
N LEU A 39 8.51 28.40 -2.88
CA LEU A 39 8.69 28.84 -1.49
C LEU A 39 10.01 28.35 -0.89
N ILE A 40 10.34 27.07 -1.05
CA ILE A 40 11.58 26.49 -0.53
C ILE A 40 12.80 27.13 -1.21
N LEU A 41 12.77 27.24 -2.55
CA LEU A 41 13.86 27.87 -3.30
C LEU A 41 14.07 29.35 -2.91
N SER A 42 12.97 30.08 -2.64
CA SER A 42 13.01 31.45 -2.14
C SER A 42 13.64 31.53 -0.75
N LEU A 43 13.18 30.69 0.17
CA LEU A 43 13.59 30.75 1.58
C LEU A 43 15.04 30.30 1.77
N VAL A 44 15.42 29.19 1.13
CA VAL A 44 16.78 28.66 1.17
C VAL A 44 17.74 29.57 0.39
N GLY A 45 17.33 30.12 -0.75
CA GLY A 45 18.14 31.06 -1.51
C GLY A 45 18.50 32.31 -0.69
N GLY A 46 17.52 32.91 -0.01
CA GLY A 46 17.76 34.07 0.85
C GLY A 46 18.72 33.76 2.00
N SER A 47 18.57 32.60 2.65
CA SER A 47 19.45 32.17 3.74
C SER A 47 20.89 31.91 3.28
N ILE A 48 21.09 31.30 2.11
CA ILE A 48 22.44 31.05 1.57
C ILE A 48 23.15 32.36 1.26
N VAL A 49 22.47 33.31 0.61
CA VAL A 49 23.05 34.63 0.30
C VAL A 49 23.43 35.36 1.59
N LYS A 50 22.57 35.31 2.62
CA LYS A 50 22.86 35.92 3.93
C LYS A 50 24.11 35.30 4.58
N LEU A 51 24.18 33.97 4.65
CA LEU A 51 25.33 33.25 5.22
C LEU A 51 26.63 33.56 4.46
N ARG A 52 26.59 33.60 3.12
CA ARG A 52 27.76 33.95 2.31
C ARG A 52 28.20 35.40 2.54
N ASN A 53 27.28 36.34 2.68
CA ASN A 53 27.61 37.72 3.01
C ASN A 53 28.19 37.85 4.42
N GLU A 54 27.73 37.06 5.38
CA GLU A 54 28.30 37.00 6.74
C GLU A 54 29.71 36.39 6.73
N GLU A 55 29.96 35.37 5.91
CA GLU A 55 31.29 34.79 5.67
C GLU A 55 32.24 35.85 5.09
N LEU A 56 31.83 36.55 4.01
CA LEU A 56 32.60 37.66 3.43
C LEU A 56 32.91 38.75 4.45
N ALA A 57 31.92 39.15 5.26
CA ALA A 57 32.09 40.16 6.29
C ALA A 57 33.08 39.72 7.38
N SER A 58 32.94 38.48 7.87
CA SER A 58 33.80 37.91 8.91
C SER A 58 35.25 37.82 8.43
N SER A 59 35.48 37.30 7.23
CA SER A 59 36.82 37.17 6.66
C SER A 59 37.45 38.52 6.34
N SER A 60 36.71 39.48 5.76
CA SER A 60 37.22 40.85 5.53
C SER A 60 37.61 41.53 6.84
N ARG A 61 36.82 41.37 7.91
CA ARG A 61 37.15 41.92 9.24
C ARG A 61 38.36 41.24 9.88
N ALA A 62 38.52 39.93 9.72
CA ALA A 62 39.68 39.22 10.24
C ALA A 62 40.99 39.77 9.64
N VAL A 63 41.02 39.93 8.31
CA VAL A 63 42.16 40.52 7.59
C VAL A 63 42.39 41.97 8.02
N ALA A 64 41.32 42.78 8.08
CA ALA A 64 41.41 44.18 8.49
C ALA A 64 41.94 44.33 9.93
N ASN A 65 41.52 43.45 10.85
CA ASN A 65 41.96 43.49 12.23
C ASN A 65 43.43 43.07 12.39
N GLU A 66 43.91 42.07 11.64
CA GLU A 66 45.33 41.68 11.68
C GLU A 66 46.22 42.82 11.16
N ILE A 67 45.86 43.41 10.01
CA ILE A 67 46.59 44.56 9.46
C ILE A 67 46.55 45.72 10.44
N ASN A 68 45.39 46.02 11.03
CA ASN A 68 45.25 47.08 12.02
C ASN A 68 46.17 46.85 13.23
N GLY A 69 46.23 45.62 13.76
CA GLY A 69 47.10 45.27 14.88
C GLY A 69 48.57 45.48 14.55
N THR A 70 49.02 45.03 13.37
CA THR A 70 50.41 45.21 12.93
C THR A 70 50.76 46.68 12.71
N LEU A 71 49.91 47.42 12.00
CA LEU A 71 50.12 48.85 11.75
C LEU A 71 50.08 49.68 13.03
N THR A 72 49.24 49.32 14.00
CA THR A 72 49.19 49.97 15.32
C THR A 72 50.48 49.71 16.09
N ASN A 73 51.00 48.48 16.07
CA ASN A 73 52.28 48.15 16.71
C ASN A 73 53.45 48.93 16.09
N TYR A 74 53.49 49.08 14.77
CA TYR A 74 54.53 49.89 14.10
C TYR A 74 54.44 51.37 14.48
N LEU A 75 53.22 51.91 14.54
CA LEU A 75 52.98 53.28 14.97
C LEU A 75 53.41 53.50 16.43
N GLU A 76 53.14 52.53 17.32
CA GLU A 76 53.51 52.59 18.73
C GLU A 76 55.04 52.59 18.94
N ILE A 77 55.79 51.80 18.17
CA ILE A 77 57.26 51.82 18.20
C ILE A 77 57.79 53.20 17.74
N THR A 78 57.15 53.80 16.73
CA THR A 78 57.52 55.13 16.25
C THR A 78 57.19 56.22 17.27
N ASP A 79 56.07 56.09 17.97
CA ASP A 79 55.69 56.98 19.07
C ASP A 79 56.70 56.90 20.21
N GLN A 80 57.12 55.69 20.59
CA GLN A 80 58.18 55.48 21.57
C GLN A 80 59.51 56.13 21.15
N MET A 81 59.85 56.09 19.86
CA MET A 81 61.01 56.84 19.35
C MET A 81 60.84 58.35 19.54
N SER A 82 59.64 58.89 19.30
CA SER A 82 59.38 60.33 19.40
C SER A 82 59.41 60.84 20.83
N PHE A 83 58.98 60.03 21.79
CA PHE A 83 59.01 60.33 23.22
C PHE A 83 60.35 60.04 23.88
N ASN A 84 61.29 59.41 23.15
CA ASN A 84 62.60 59.11 23.69
C ASN A 84 63.48 60.37 23.66
N SER A 85 63.92 60.78 24.86
CA SER A 85 64.71 62.00 25.09
C SER A 85 66.01 62.05 24.30
N GLN A 86 66.56 60.92 23.83
CA GLN A 86 67.72 60.91 22.95
C GLN A 86 67.41 61.57 21.59
N PHE A 87 66.25 61.27 20.99
CA PHE A 87 65.85 61.85 19.70
C PHE A 87 65.47 63.33 19.85
N GLU A 88 64.81 63.70 20.95
CA GLU A 88 64.51 65.10 21.28
C GLU A 88 65.80 65.92 21.49
N ASN A 89 66.70 65.46 22.37
CA ASN A 89 67.97 66.14 22.63
C ASN A 89 68.83 66.26 21.38
N PHE A 90 68.81 65.23 20.54
CA PHE A 90 69.49 65.26 19.25
C PHE A 90 68.97 66.39 18.36
N CYS A 91 67.64 66.49 18.17
CA CYS A 91 67.05 67.59 17.40
C CYS A 91 67.33 68.97 18.03
N LYS A 92 67.44 69.07 19.36
CA LYS A 92 67.79 70.34 20.06
C LYS A 92 69.24 70.80 19.88
N ILE A 93 70.18 69.88 19.73
CA ILE A 93 71.63 70.19 19.65
C ILE A 93 72.04 70.54 18.22
N VAL A 94 71.33 70.01 17.24
CA VAL A 94 71.55 70.30 15.82
C VAL A 94 71.13 71.75 15.55
N VAL A 95 72.04 72.56 14.98
CA VAL A 95 71.80 74.00 14.74
C VAL A 95 71.74 74.32 13.24
N PRO A 96 71.00 75.37 12.82
CA PRO A 96 70.88 75.75 11.42
C PRO A 96 72.24 75.93 10.72
N GLY A 97 72.44 75.23 9.60
CA GLY A 97 73.65 75.31 8.77
C GLY A 97 74.80 74.36 9.14
N VAL A 98 74.61 73.49 10.16
CA VAL A 98 75.53 72.41 10.53
C VAL A 98 74.96 71.08 10.03
N SER A 99 75.80 70.16 9.53
CA SER A 99 75.26 68.89 9.02
C SER A 99 74.81 67.97 10.15
N ILE A 100 73.71 67.26 9.95
CA ILE A 100 73.12 66.32 10.93
C ILE A 100 74.12 65.28 11.47
N VAL A 101 75.10 64.87 10.65
CA VAL A 101 76.17 63.92 11.05
C VAL A 101 77.26 64.49 11.94
N SER A 102 77.33 65.81 12.09
CA SER A 102 78.32 66.48 12.94
C SER A 102 77.81 66.78 14.35
N ALA A 103 76.58 66.35 14.66
CA ALA A 103 76.00 66.48 15.98
C ALA A 103 76.73 65.59 17.01
N PRO A 104 77.06 66.11 18.22
CA PRO A 104 77.83 65.40 19.25
C PRO A 104 77.26 64.05 19.71
N ASP A 105 75.95 63.81 19.57
CA ASP A 105 75.27 62.59 20.08
C ASP A 105 74.82 61.62 18.98
N ILE A 106 75.26 61.85 17.73
CA ILE A 106 74.82 61.08 16.56
C ILE A 106 75.07 59.57 16.70
N GLU A 107 76.20 59.15 17.31
CA GLU A 107 76.53 57.72 17.47
C GLU A 107 75.53 56.97 18.36
N ASN A 108 74.98 57.63 19.39
CA ASN A 108 74.00 57.00 20.28
C ASN A 108 72.63 56.89 19.60
N VAL A 109 72.21 57.93 18.89
CA VAL A 109 70.97 57.94 18.09
C VAL A 109 71.03 56.86 17.01
N MET A 110 72.15 56.76 16.28
CA MET A 110 72.37 55.72 15.28
C MET A 110 72.33 54.31 15.87
N ARG A 111 72.90 54.10 17.07
CA ARG A 111 72.82 52.81 17.78
C ARG A 111 71.38 52.45 18.15
N SER A 112 70.61 53.42 18.63
CA SER A 112 69.19 53.23 18.98
C SER A 112 68.36 52.91 17.74
N MET A 113 68.52 53.67 16.64
CA MET A 113 67.82 53.41 15.37
C MET A 113 68.16 52.04 14.79
N ARG A 114 69.45 51.65 14.76
CA ARG A 114 69.86 50.31 14.29
C ARG A 114 69.26 49.20 15.13
N LYS A 115 69.27 49.35 16.46
CA LYS A 115 68.67 48.35 17.34
C LYS A 115 67.18 48.15 17.04
N ILE A 116 66.44 49.24 16.85
CA ILE A 116 65.01 49.18 16.51
C ILE A 116 64.78 48.46 15.17
N SER A 117 65.62 48.76 14.16
CA SER A 117 65.53 48.10 12.85
C SER A 117 65.95 46.62 12.90
N ASP A 118 67.03 46.28 13.62
CA ASP A 118 67.56 44.92 13.73
C ASP A 118 66.64 43.98 14.53
N GLU A 119 65.95 44.50 15.55
CA GLU A 119 65.01 43.74 16.39
C GLU A 119 63.67 43.47 15.67
N ASN A 120 63.38 44.17 14.57
CA ASN A 120 62.13 44.09 13.84
C ASN A 120 62.37 43.85 12.34
N PRO A 121 62.36 42.58 11.88
CA PRO A 121 62.74 42.22 10.50
C PRO A 121 61.79 42.76 9.41
N ASP A 122 60.64 43.31 9.77
CA ASP A 122 59.72 44.00 8.85
C ASP A 122 60.14 45.44 8.54
N PHE A 123 61.01 46.02 9.37
CA PHE A 123 61.53 47.38 9.19
C PHE A 123 62.76 47.36 8.29
N MET A 124 62.75 48.24 7.30
CA MET A 124 63.87 48.48 6.42
C MET A 124 64.89 49.39 7.09
N CYS A 125 64.43 50.51 7.65
CA CYS A 125 65.27 51.40 8.42
C CYS A 125 64.43 52.22 9.42
N ALA A 126 65.11 52.69 10.46
CA ALA A 126 64.60 53.74 11.34
C ALA A 126 65.32 55.04 11.01
N TRP A 127 64.62 56.16 10.98
CA TRP A 127 65.19 57.45 10.63
C TRP A 127 64.75 58.58 11.56
N VAL A 128 65.57 59.62 11.61
CA VAL A 128 65.29 60.88 12.30
C VAL A 128 65.51 62.04 11.34
N ALA A 129 64.57 62.98 11.35
CA ALA A 129 64.57 64.20 10.58
C ALA A 129 64.63 65.40 11.51
N ASP A 130 65.61 66.27 11.27
CA ASP A 130 65.73 67.56 11.94
C ASP A 130 65.24 68.68 11.02
N PHE A 131 64.35 69.53 11.55
CA PHE A 131 63.73 70.58 10.75
C PHE A 131 64.62 71.81 10.59
N ASP A 132 65.53 72.06 11.53
CA ASP A 132 66.44 73.22 11.48
C ASP A 132 67.53 73.05 10.41
N THR A 133 68.04 71.83 10.23
CA THR A 133 68.99 71.51 9.15
C THR A 133 68.33 71.14 7.85
N ASN A 134 67.03 70.85 7.87
CA ASN A 134 66.31 70.26 6.75
C ASN A 134 67.03 68.98 6.26
N GLN A 135 67.55 68.18 7.19
CA GLN A 135 68.22 66.91 6.89
C GLN A 135 67.56 65.73 7.64
N LEU A 136 67.54 64.59 6.97
CA LEU A 136 67.15 63.30 7.52
C LEU A 136 68.38 62.40 7.52
N ILE A 137 68.53 61.59 8.57
CA ILE A 137 69.47 60.48 8.62
C ILE A 137 68.77 59.19 9.01
N ASP A 138 69.10 58.09 8.33
CA ASP A 138 68.58 56.75 8.64
C ASP A 138 69.60 55.84 9.32
N SER A 139 69.14 54.69 9.81
CA SER A 139 69.96 53.68 10.49
C SER A 139 71.08 53.08 9.62
N ASP A 140 70.97 53.22 8.30
CA ASP A 140 71.93 52.75 7.29
C ASP A 140 73.01 53.80 6.95
N GLU A 141 73.05 54.90 7.70
CA GLU A 141 73.96 56.04 7.52
C GLU A 141 73.69 56.87 6.25
N TRP A 142 72.54 56.72 5.62
CA TRP A 142 72.14 57.61 4.53
C TRP A 142 71.70 58.96 5.09
N VAL A 143 72.20 60.03 4.48
CA VAL A 143 71.87 61.41 4.85
C VAL A 143 71.28 62.12 3.66
N SER A 144 70.17 62.82 3.87
CA SER A 144 69.49 63.53 2.80
C SER A 144 70.31 64.71 2.26
N GLY A 145 70.41 64.83 0.93
CA GLY A 145 71.07 65.93 0.23
C GLY A 145 70.33 67.26 0.36
N SER A 146 70.95 68.35 -0.10
CA SER A 146 70.36 69.71 -0.05
C SER A 146 69.10 69.89 -0.92
N ASP A 147 68.85 68.96 -1.84
CA ASP A 147 67.68 68.87 -2.70
C ASP A 147 66.48 68.17 -2.02
N TYR A 148 66.68 67.53 -0.87
CA TYR A 148 65.64 66.88 -0.09
C TYR A 148 64.99 67.88 0.88
N ILE A 149 63.83 68.43 0.50
CA ILE A 149 63.12 69.45 1.30
C ILE A 149 62.06 68.76 2.17
N ILE A 150 62.31 68.65 3.47
CA ILE A 150 61.45 67.97 4.45
C ILE A 150 60.03 68.51 4.44
N THR A 151 59.86 69.84 4.41
CA THR A 151 58.53 70.48 4.45
C THR A 151 57.65 70.18 3.25
N THR A 152 58.24 69.69 2.15
CA THR A 152 57.49 69.30 0.95
C THR A 152 57.06 67.82 0.95
N ARG A 153 57.61 67.02 1.87
CA ARG A 153 57.33 65.58 1.98
C ARG A 153 55.93 65.35 2.52
N ASP A 154 55.28 64.31 2.01
CA ASP A 154 53.89 64.03 2.35
C ASP A 154 53.72 63.57 3.80
N TRP A 155 54.74 62.90 4.36
CA TRP A 155 54.75 62.56 5.78
C TRP A 155 54.81 63.81 6.67
N TYR A 156 55.56 64.86 6.28
CA TYR A 156 55.67 66.11 7.04
C TYR A 156 54.33 66.85 7.05
N LYS A 157 53.69 66.96 5.88
CA LYS A 157 52.33 67.54 5.78
C LYS A 157 51.35 66.75 6.65
N GLY A 158 51.42 65.43 6.61
CA GLY A 158 50.52 64.56 7.36
C GLY A 158 50.63 64.73 8.88
N ILE A 159 51.85 64.74 9.45
CA ILE A 159 52.04 64.95 10.90
C ILE A 159 51.66 66.37 11.33
N THR A 160 51.82 67.35 10.43
CA THR A 160 51.44 68.75 10.67
C THR A 160 49.93 68.94 10.67
N GLU A 161 49.22 68.32 9.71
CA GLU A 161 47.75 68.37 9.61
C GLU A 161 47.07 67.60 10.73
N LYS A 162 47.55 66.37 11.03
CA LYS A 162 46.99 65.52 12.09
C LYS A 162 47.38 65.99 13.49
N LYS A 163 48.48 66.76 13.63
CA LYS A 163 49.13 67.09 14.90
C LYS A 163 49.43 65.86 15.75
N GLY A 164 49.93 64.82 15.11
CA GLY A 164 50.18 63.53 15.73
C GLY A 164 50.64 62.52 14.69
N SER A 165 50.83 61.30 15.16
CA SER A 165 51.50 60.25 14.41
C SER A 165 50.64 59.73 13.27
N ILE A 166 51.27 59.47 12.13
CA ILE A 166 50.59 59.03 10.91
C ILE A 166 51.20 57.74 10.39
N ILE A 167 50.43 57.08 9.53
CA ILE A 167 50.93 56.08 8.60
C ILE A 167 50.84 56.72 7.22
N THR A 168 51.92 56.74 6.48
CA THR A 168 51.97 57.34 5.16
C THR A 168 51.20 56.50 4.13
N ALA A 169 50.87 57.13 3.01
CA ALA A 169 50.61 56.37 1.80
C ALA A 169 51.94 55.78 1.28
N PRO A 170 51.91 54.69 0.49
CA PRO A 170 53.12 54.14 -0.11
C PRO A 170 53.83 55.19 -0.94
N TYR A 171 55.13 55.33 -0.72
CA TYR A 171 55.98 56.18 -1.54
C TYR A 171 57.25 55.45 -1.92
N ILE A 172 57.92 55.94 -2.96
CA ILE A 172 59.22 55.39 -3.37
C ILE A 172 60.28 55.96 -2.45
N ASP A 173 60.93 55.08 -1.70
CA ASP A 173 62.03 55.44 -0.83
C ASP A 173 63.18 56.07 -1.63
N ALA A 174 63.80 57.11 -1.06
CA ALA A 174 64.84 57.88 -1.72
C ALA A 174 66.13 57.07 -1.91
N THR A 175 66.40 56.12 -1.01
CA THR A 175 67.65 55.35 -0.95
C THR A 175 67.56 54.06 -1.74
N THR A 176 66.54 53.25 -1.46
CA THR A 176 66.37 51.90 -1.99
C THR A 176 65.58 51.85 -3.28
N GLN A 177 64.86 52.92 -3.64
CA GLN A 177 63.91 52.96 -4.75
C GLN A 177 62.80 51.91 -4.67
N LEU A 178 62.56 51.35 -3.48
CA LEU A 178 61.47 50.42 -3.19
C LEU A 178 60.23 51.18 -2.72
N ALA A 179 59.06 50.60 -2.93
CA ALA A 179 57.81 51.13 -2.39
C ALA A 179 57.76 50.80 -0.89
N VAL A 180 57.82 51.84 -0.06
CA VAL A 180 57.79 51.73 1.40
C VAL A 180 56.56 52.44 1.95
N VAL A 181 56.15 52.01 3.14
CA VAL A 181 55.20 52.72 3.98
C VAL A 181 55.92 53.08 5.26
N SER A 182 55.61 54.26 5.80
CA SER A 182 56.26 54.76 6.98
C SER A 182 55.26 55.10 8.05
N THR A 183 55.58 54.69 9.26
CA THR A 183 54.99 55.28 10.46
C THR A 183 55.86 56.46 10.84
N VAL A 184 55.25 57.63 11.06
CA VAL A 184 55.98 58.87 11.35
C VAL A 184 55.34 59.58 12.52
N SER A 185 56.18 59.94 13.50
CA SER A 185 55.76 60.61 14.72
C SER A 185 56.54 61.92 14.89
N PRO A 186 55.85 63.04 15.16
CA PRO A 186 56.51 64.34 15.38
C PRO A 186 57.30 64.33 16.69
N VAL A 187 58.51 64.87 16.65
CA VAL A 187 59.33 65.13 17.85
C VAL A 187 59.04 66.56 18.30
N TYR A 188 58.48 66.71 19.49
CA TYR A 188 58.21 68.01 20.10
C TYR A 188 59.30 68.35 21.11
N ASP A 189 59.66 69.63 21.14
CA ASP A 189 60.44 70.19 22.23
C ASP A 189 59.58 70.20 23.49
N SER A 190 60.00 69.45 24.53
CA SER A 190 59.31 69.40 25.82
C SER A 190 59.28 70.73 26.57
N ASP A 191 60.18 71.67 26.26
CA ASP A 191 60.26 73.00 26.89
C ASP A 191 59.34 74.03 26.22
N THR A 192 59.19 73.98 24.90
CA THR A 192 58.46 74.99 24.10
C THR A 192 57.16 74.49 23.47
N GLY A 193 56.99 73.18 23.34
CA GLY A 193 55.87 72.54 22.62
C GLY A 193 55.95 72.70 21.10
N GLU A 194 57.06 73.22 20.56
CA GLU A 194 57.27 73.36 19.12
C GLU A 194 57.71 72.03 18.51
N MET A 195 57.27 71.76 17.27
CA MET A 195 57.68 70.58 16.53
C MET A 195 59.08 70.83 15.95
N ILE A 196 60.10 70.19 16.52
CA ILE A 196 61.51 70.42 16.19
C ILE A 196 62.08 69.36 15.24
N GLY A 197 61.41 68.21 15.14
CA GLY A 197 61.82 67.14 14.23
C GLY A 197 60.74 66.10 14.03
N ALA A 198 61.12 65.00 13.39
CA ALA A 198 60.28 63.82 13.25
C ALA A 198 61.13 62.56 13.29
N VAL A 199 60.55 61.48 13.78
CA VAL A 199 61.11 60.13 13.67
C VAL A 199 60.19 59.27 12.84
N GLY A 200 60.75 58.29 12.15
CA GLY A 200 59.96 57.35 11.38
C GLY A 200 60.59 55.98 11.23
N LEU A 201 59.75 55.02 10.89
CA LEU A 201 60.13 53.66 10.54
C LEU A 201 59.63 53.39 9.13
N ASP A 202 60.55 53.04 8.23
CA ASP A 202 60.19 52.58 6.90
C ASP A 202 60.06 51.06 6.92
N PHE A 203 58.92 50.53 6.50
CA PHE A 203 58.67 49.10 6.45
C PHE A 203 58.26 48.65 5.04
N ASN A 204 58.65 47.41 4.71
CA ASN A 204 58.40 46.88 3.38
C ASN A 204 56.92 46.53 3.21
N ILE A 205 56.34 47.04 2.13
CA ILE A 205 54.98 46.72 1.70
C ILE A 205 54.78 45.21 1.46
N ASP A 206 55.86 44.48 1.13
CA ASP A 206 55.84 43.03 0.90
C ASP A 206 55.48 42.22 2.16
N SER A 207 55.79 42.73 3.36
CA SER A 207 55.38 42.09 4.62
C SER A 207 53.87 42.13 4.77
N ILE A 208 53.25 43.28 4.43
CA ILE A 208 51.79 43.43 4.42
C ILE A 208 51.16 42.62 3.26
N TYR A 209 51.81 42.56 2.10
CA TYR A 209 51.39 41.71 0.99
C TYR A 209 51.32 40.25 1.41
N SER A 210 52.37 39.77 2.08
CA SER A 210 52.49 38.40 2.55
C SER A 210 51.39 38.07 3.56
N MET A 211 51.05 39.01 4.44
CA MET A 211 49.94 38.88 5.39
C MET A 211 48.60 38.68 4.69
N VAL A 212 48.24 39.55 3.74
CA VAL A 212 46.98 39.43 2.99
C VAL A 212 46.95 38.16 2.13
N SER A 213 48.08 37.78 1.53
CA SER A 213 48.18 36.60 0.66
C SER A 213 47.97 35.26 1.37
N LYS A 214 48.15 35.20 2.70
CA LYS A 214 47.89 33.99 3.50
C LYS A 214 46.39 33.70 3.64
N TYR A 215 45.55 34.71 3.47
CA TYR A 215 44.11 34.56 3.60
C TYR A 215 43.51 34.06 2.29
N GLN A 216 42.86 32.91 2.38
CA GLN A 216 42.14 32.32 1.27
C GLN A 216 40.62 32.42 1.52
N LEU A 217 39.92 33.05 0.59
CA LEU A 217 38.48 33.24 0.64
C LEU A 217 37.80 32.29 -0.34
N GLY A 218 37.19 31.21 0.16
CA GLY A 218 36.71 30.13 -0.71
C GLY A 218 37.85 29.49 -1.52
N GLU A 219 37.57 29.00 -2.71
CA GLU A 219 38.57 28.41 -3.61
C GLU A 219 39.23 29.47 -4.50
N THR A 220 38.46 30.45 -5.00
CA THR A 220 38.91 31.43 -6.00
C THR A 220 38.72 32.89 -5.56
N GLY A 221 38.23 33.12 -4.34
CA GLY A 221 38.10 34.46 -3.79
C GLY A 221 39.44 35.05 -3.35
N PHE A 222 39.45 36.36 -3.20
CA PHE A 222 40.65 37.14 -2.92
C PHE A 222 40.33 38.37 -2.07
N PHE A 223 41.38 38.99 -1.56
CA PHE A 223 41.32 40.28 -0.86
C PHE A 223 42.00 41.36 -1.70
N ILE A 224 41.66 42.60 -1.39
CA ILE A 224 42.20 43.83 -1.94
C ILE A 224 42.51 44.71 -0.74
N LEU A 225 43.71 45.29 -0.70
CA LEU A 225 44.10 46.25 0.32
C LEU A 225 44.39 47.58 -0.35
N VAL A 226 43.81 48.65 0.18
CA VAL A 226 43.95 50.01 -0.35
C VAL A 226 44.34 50.95 0.79
N SER A 227 45.36 51.78 0.57
CA SER A 227 45.83 52.77 1.55
C SER A 227 44.88 53.97 1.68
N SER A 228 45.20 54.84 2.63
CA SER A 228 44.40 56.02 2.99
C SER A 228 44.19 57.02 1.85
N ASP A 229 45.11 57.10 0.89
CA ASP A 229 45.07 57.94 -0.31
C ASP A 229 44.38 57.27 -1.52
N GLY A 230 43.96 56.01 -1.39
CA GLY A 230 43.37 55.24 -2.47
C GLY A 230 44.37 54.43 -3.31
N THR A 231 45.65 54.34 -2.92
CA THR A 231 46.62 53.49 -3.61
C THR A 231 46.40 52.01 -3.28
N THR A 232 46.44 51.14 -4.28
CA THR A 232 46.19 49.70 -4.10
C THR A 232 47.47 48.99 -3.67
N ILE A 233 47.50 48.57 -2.41
CA ILE A 233 48.63 47.89 -1.74
C ILE A 233 48.70 46.43 -2.15
N TYR A 234 47.56 45.74 -2.08
CA TYR A 234 47.44 44.34 -2.43
C TYR A 234 46.31 44.18 -3.42
N HIS A 235 46.59 43.52 -4.54
CA HIS A 235 45.60 43.00 -5.45
C HIS A 235 46.15 41.76 -6.15
N PRO A 236 45.34 40.70 -6.39
CA PRO A 236 45.79 39.48 -7.06
C PRO A 236 46.21 39.70 -8.52
N ASN A 237 45.62 40.70 -9.19
CA ASN A 237 46.12 41.19 -10.48
C ASN A 237 47.32 42.11 -10.25
N GLU A 238 48.52 41.64 -10.63
CA GLU A 238 49.79 42.37 -10.56
C GLU A 238 49.74 43.75 -11.21
N ALA A 239 48.93 43.93 -12.27
CA ALA A 239 48.79 45.23 -12.93
C ALA A 239 48.11 46.30 -12.07
N TYR A 240 47.48 45.91 -10.95
CA TYR A 240 46.79 46.83 -10.04
C TYR A 240 47.56 47.08 -8.75
N LYS A 241 48.76 46.53 -8.59
CA LYS A 241 49.61 46.86 -7.45
C LYS A 241 50.23 48.25 -7.63
N ASN A 242 50.25 49.03 -6.56
CA ASN A 242 50.88 50.36 -6.50
C ASN A 242 50.32 51.38 -7.50
N ILE A 243 49.03 51.27 -7.86
CA ILE A 243 48.30 52.28 -8.63
C ILE A 243 47.06 52.76 -7.86
N LEU A 244 46.52 53.92 -8.24
CA LEU A 244 45.28 54.42 -7.65
C LEU A 244 44.11 53.47 -7.95
N VAL A 245 43.28 53.20 -6.95
CA VAL A 245 42.11 52.32 -7.06
C VAL A 245 41.14 52.78 -8.18
N GLY A 246 41.10 54.09 -8.45
CA GLY A 246 40.33 54.68 -9.56
C GLY A 246 40.88 54.40 -10.97
N GLU A 247 42.14 53.97 -11.09
CA GLU A 247 42.78 53.59 -12.37
C GLU A 247 42.63 52.09 -12.67
N THR A 248 42.11 51.33 -11.71
CA THR A 248 41.81 49.90 -11.88
C THR A 248 40.57 49.71 -12.76
N LYS A 249 40.41 48.52 -13.34
CA LYS A 249 39.16 48.17 -14.07
C LYS A 249 38.08 47.59 -13.14
N MET A 250 38.03 48.08 -11.90
CA MET A 250 36.94 47.79 -10.98
C MET A 250 35.74 48.68 -11.27
N SER A 251 34.53 48.24 -10.97
CA SER A 251 33.32 49.05 -11.15
C SER A 251 33.25 50.21 -10.15
N GLU A 252 32.65 51.32 -10.56
CA GLU A 252 32.60 52.55 -9.75
C GLU A 252 32.05 52.34 -8.35
N ASN A 253 31.08 51.43 -8.16
CA ASN A 253 30.46 51.22 -6.85
C ASN A 253 31.42 50.71 -5.77
N ILE A 254 32.34 49.79 -6.10
CA ILE A 254 33.34 49.34 -5.13
C ILE A 254 34.42 50.40 -4.92
N ILE A 255 34.82 51.10 -5.99
CA ILE A 255 35.79 52.19 -5.91
C ILE A 255 35.25 53.28 -4.96
N ASP A 256 34.00 53.71 -5.17
CA ASP A 256 33.31 54.69 -4.32
C ASP A 256 33.24 54.22 -2.87
N GLN A 257 32.91 52.95 -2.64
CA GLN A 257 32.74 52.42 -1.30
C GLN A 257 34.08 52.31 -0.55
N ILE A 258 35.16 51.95 -1.26
CA ILE A 258 36.53 51.96 -0.73
C ILE A 258 36.96 53.39 -0.40
N LEU A 259 36.82 54.34 -1.33
CA LEU A 259 37.24 55.73 -1.12
C LEU A 259 36.44 56.44 -0.03
N LYS A 260 35.14 56.12 0.11
CA LYS A 260 34.28 56.60 1.21
C LYS A 260 34.48 55.84 2.52
N ARG A 261 35.27 54.75 2.51
CA ARG A 261 35.52 53.87 3.66
C ARG A 261 34.22 53.31 4.28
N SER A 262 33.21 53.07 3.44
CA SER A 262 31.89 52.63 3.89
C SER A 262 31.84 51.12 4.05
N GLU A 263 31.74 50.64 5.29
CA GLU A 263 31.64 49.21 5.57
C GLU A 263 30.35 48.61 4.99
N GLY A 264 30.45 47.43 4.35
CA GLY A 264 29.27 46.70 3.89
C GLY A 264 29.52 45.79 2.68
N PRO A 265 28.50 44.99 2.31
CA PRO A 265 28.56 44.11 1.14
C PRO A 265 28.51 44.92 -0.16
N VAL A 266 29.21 44.44 -1.19
CA VAL A 266 29.26 45.06 -2.51
C VAL A 266 29.34 43.99 -3.61
N GLU A 267 28.45 44.07 -4.60
CA GLU A 267 28.61 43.30 -5.84
C GLU A 267 29.29 44.18 -6.88
N TYR A 268 30.44 43.75 -7.39
CA TYR A 268 31.25 44.57 -8.29
C TYR A 268 31.82 43.74 -9.44
N THR A 269 32.39 44.42 -10.43
CA THR A 269 33.03 43.79 -11.58
C THR A 269 34.48 44.23 -11.66
N THR A 270 35.40 43.27 -11.83
CA THR A 270 36.82 43.52 -12.08
C THR A 270 37.24 42.74 -13.32
N ASP A 271 37.86 43.40 -14.30
CA ASP A 271 38.29 42.75 -15.55
C ASP A 271 37.18 41.98 -16.28
N GLY A 272 35.94 42.49 -16.20
CA GLY A 272 34.75 41.85 -16.80
C GLY A 272 34.19 40.66 -16.03
N LYS A 273 34.78 40.28 -14.88
CA LYS A 273 34.28 39.21 -14.00
C LYS A 273 33.52 39.82 -12.83
N LYS A 274 32.29 39.34 -12.59
CA LYS A 274 31.47 39.74 -11.45
C LYS A 274 31.88 39.00 -10.18
N SER A 275 31.96 39.72 -9.08
CA SER A 275 32.27 39.21 -7.75
C SER A 275 31.33 39.82 -6.71
N SER A 276 31.04 39.04 -5.67
CA SER A 276 30.43 39.56 -4.44
C SER A 276 31.53 39.73 -3.40
N GLY A 277 31.54 40.85 -2.71
CA GLY A 277 32.58 41.24 -1.79
C GLY A 277 32.04 41.97 -0.57
N TYR A 278 32.96 42.30 0.33
CA TYR A 278 32.68 43.08 1.52
C TYR A 278 33.82 44.05 1.79
N VAL A 279 33.47 45.32 1.96
CA VAL A 279 34.41 46.40 2.25
C VAL A 279 34.44 46.63 3.76
N THR A 280 35.64 46.73 4.33
CA THR A 280 35.87 46.93 5.76
C THR A 280 37.03 47.92 5.97
N PRO A 281 36.85 49.00 6.74
CA PRO A 281 37.95 49.89 7.11
C PRO A 281 38.92 49.22 8.10
N VAL A 282 40.21 49.55 7.99
CA VAL A 282 41.29 49.07 8.85
C VAL A 282 41.46 50.04 10.02
N GLY A 283 40.69 49.83 11.09
CA GLY A 283 40.71 50.70 12.28
C GLY A 283 40.62 52.19 11.93
N GLU A 284 41.52 52.99 12.50
CA GLU A 284 41.63 54.43 12.23
C GLU A 284 42.76 54.80 11.26
N THR A 285 43.41 53.81 10.65
CA THR A 285 44.57 54.01 9.74
C THR A 285 44.20 54.70 8.43
N GLY A 286 42.91 54.72 8.09
CA GLY A 286 42.38 55.20 6.82
C GLY A 286 42.48 54.18 5.68
N TRP A 287 43.13 53.03 5.90
CA TRP A 287 43.22 51.94 4.93
C TRP A 287 41.92 51.12 4.90
N VAL A 288 41.72 50.37 3.81
CA VAL A 288 40.51 49.59 3.58
C VAL A 288 40.87 48.22 3.01
N VAL A 289 40.26 47.18 3.58
CA VAL A 289 40.23 45.83 3.01
C VAL A 289 38.92 45.64 2.26
N ALA A 290 38.99 45.18 1.02
CA ALA A 290 37.83 44.70 0.28
C ALA A 290 38.03 43.24 -0.12
N SER A 291 36.98 42.43 -0.06
CA SER A 291 37.02 41.06 -0.56
C SER A 291 36.36 40.93 -1.93
N GLY A 292 36.68 39.87 -2.66
CA GLY A 292 36.06 39.52 -3.93
C GLY A 292 35.93 38.01 -4.08
N LEU A 293 34.71 37.49 -4.01
CA LEU A 293 34.39 36.11 -4.34
C LEU A 293 33.66 36.08 -5.69
N PRO A 294 34.21 35.46 -6.74
CA PRO A 294 33.55 35.38 -8.04
C PRO A 294 32.12 34.86 -7.94
N LEU A 295 31.17 35.50 -8.65
CA LEU A 295 29.74 35.20 -8.53
C LEU A 295 29.41 33.74 -8.87
N ALA A 296 30.22 33.10 -9.72
CA ALA A 296 30.11 31.69 -10.06
C ALA A 296 30.34 30.77 -8.85
N GLU A 297 31.29 31.13 -7.98
CA GLU A 297 31.58 30.39 -6.75
C GLU A 297 30.63 30.78 -5.61
N PHE A 298 30.32 32.07 -5.48
CA PHE A 298 29.34 32.57 -4.52
C PHE A 298 28.00 31.84 -4.65
N ASN A 299 27.53 31.66 -5.89
CA ASN A 299 26.26 30.99 -6.21
C ASN A 299 26.39 29.47 -6.39
N LEU A 300 27.58 28.87 -6.26
CA LEU A 300 27.79 27.45 -6.55
C LEU A 300 26.95 26.55 -5.65
N ILE A 301 26.89 26.87 -4.36
CA ILE A 301 26.07 26.16 -3.37
C ILE A 301 24.59 26.35 -3.70
N GLN A 302 24.16 27.59 -3.99
CA GLN A 302 22.77 27.88 -4.36
C GLN A 302 22.35 27.11 -5.62
N SER A 303 23.20 27.06 -6.64
CA SER A 303 22.95 26.32 -7.88
C SER A 303 22.89 24.80 -7.65
N LYS A 304 23.78 24.24 -6.83
CA LYS A 304 23.73 22.80 -6.48
C LYS A 304 22.47 22.46 -5.70
N VAL A 305 22.08 23.29 -4.73
CA VAL A 305 20.84 23.13 -3.97
C VAL A 305 19.62 23.22 -4.91
N GLN A 306 19.59 24.21 -5.82
CA GLN A 306 18.54 24.33 -6.83
C GLN A 306 18.43 23.06 -7.69
N GLN A 307 19.54 22.55 -8.22
CA GLN A 307 19.55 21.33 -9.03
C GLN A 307 19.04 20.11 -8.24
N SER A 308 19.48 19.93 -7.00
CA SER A 308 19.03 18.85 -6.13
C SER A 308 17.54 18.95 -5.81
N VAL A 309 17.02 20.15 -5.51
CA VAL A 309 15.60 20.39 -5.26
C VAL A 309 14.78 20.09 -6.52
N PHE A 310 15.20 20.56 -7.70
CA PHE A 310 14.51 20.24 -8.95
C PHE A 310 14.50 18.73 -9.26
N LEU A 311 15.60 18.02 -8.99
CA LEU A 311 15.68 16.58 -9.19
C LEU A 311 14.73 15.83 -8.25
N ILE A 312 14.74 16.14 -6.95
CA ILE A 312 13.89 15.50 -5.95
C ILE A 312 12.41 15.76 -6.25
N PHE A 313 12.04 17.03 -6.51
CA PHE A 313 10.66 17.39 -6.85
C PHE A 313 10.23 16.76 -8.19
N GLY A 314 11.12 16.69 -9.18
CA GLY A 314 10.86 16.04 -10.47
C GLY A 314 10.63 14.53 -10.33
N LEU A 315 11.46 13.83 -9.55
CA LEU A 315 11.30 12.40 -9.28
C LEU A 315 10.02 12.11 -8.49
N ALA A 316 9.75 12.89 -7.44
CA ALA A 316 8.52 12.77 -6.66
C ALA A 316 7.27 13.03 -7.53
N PHE A 317 7.31 14.04 -8.39
CA PHE A 317 6.21 14.34 -9.31
C PHE A 317 6.00 13.22 -10.34
N CYS A 318 7.07 12.70 -10.95
CA CYS A 318 7.00 11.55 -11.84
C CYS A 318 6.41 10.32 -11.15
N PHE A 319 6.82 10.04 -9.91
CA PHE A 319 6.30 8.94 -9.10
C PHE A 319 4.80 9.10 -8.81
N ILE A 320 4.37 10.30 -8.40
CA ILE A 320 2.96 10.61 -8.13
C ILE A 320 2.12 10.47 -9.41
N LEU A 321 2.60 10.96 -10.55
CA LEU A 321 1.91 10.77 -11.84
C LEU A 321 1.80 9.29 -12.22
N LEU A 322 2.85 8.50 -11.98
CA LEU A 322 2.87 7.06 -12.19
C LEU A 322 1.87 6.34 -11.29
N MET A 323 1.80 6.72 -10.02
CA MET A 323 0.86 6.18 -9.04
C MET A 323 -0.58 6.53 -9.42
N ILE A 324 -0.87 7.80 -9.76
CA ILE A 324 -2.19 8.25 -10.23
C ILE A 324 -2.58 7.47 -11.50
N PHE A 325 -1.64 7.25 -12.44
CA PHE A 325 -1.88 6.48 -13.64
C PHE A 325 -2.27 5.02 -13.33
N PHE A 326 -1.54 4.34 -12.44
CA PHE A 326 -1.82 2.96 -12.06
C PHE A 326 -3.14 2.81 -11.30
N ILE A 327 -3.41 3.68 -10.31
CA ILE A 327 -4.67 3.68 -9.55
C ILE A 327 -5.85 3.96 -10.49
N SER A 328 -5.73 4.99 -11.34
CA SER A 328 -6.78 5.30 -12.32
C SER A 328 -7.02 4.14 -13.28
N LYS A 329 -5.97 3.42 -13.70
CA LYS A 329 -6.12 2.25 -14.58
C LYS A 329 -6.85 1.09 -13.88
N ARG A 330 -6.58 0.86 -12.58
CA ARG A 330 -7.29 -0.14 -11.76
C ARG A 330 -8.77 0.16 -11.61
N ILE A 331 -9.15 1.43 -11.46
CA ILE A 331 -10.57 1.84 -11.32
C ILE A 331 -11.31 1.86 -12.68
N VAL A 332 -10.68 2.40 -13.73
CA VAL A 332 -11.36 2.65 -15.01
C VAL A 332 -11.62 1.37 -15.80
N SER A 333 -10.75 0.35 -15.69
CA SER A 333 -10.87 -0.87 -16.49
C SER A 333 -12.10 -1.72 -16.12
N PRO A 334 -12.37 -2.05 -14.84
CA PRO A 334 -13.57 -2.79 -14.44
C PRO A 334 -14.86 -2.04 -14.77
N ILE A 335 -14.91 -0.72 -14.53
CA ILE A 335 -16.08 0.12 -14.87
C ILE A 335 -16.37 0.09 -16.38
N LYS A 336 -15.33 0.08 -17.22
CA LYS A 336 -15.50 -0.03 -18.68
C LYS A 336 -16.05 -1.39 -19.09
N GLN A 337 -15.62 -2.47 -18.43
CA GLN A 337 -16.17 -3.81 -18.68
C GLN A 337 -17.62 -3.92 -18.23
N LEU A 338 -17.98 -3.34 -17.08
CA LEU A 338 -19.36 -3.25 -16.60
C LEU A 338 -20.26 -2.46 -17.57
N ALA A 339 -19.76 -1.34 -18.11
CA ALA A 339 -20.48 -0.57 -19.11
C ALA A 339 -20.69 -1.37 -20.40
N LEU A 340 -19.66 -2.09 -20.87
CA LEU A 340 -19.77 -2.98 -22.05
C LEU A 340 -20.74 -4.14 -21.80
N ALA A 341 -20.71 -4.75 -20.62
CA ALA A 341 -21.62 -5.82 -20.24
C ALA A 341 -23.07 -5.31 -20.15
N SER A 342 -23.27 -4.10 -19.62
CA SER A 342 -24.57 -3.42 -19.61
C SER A 342 -25.10 -3.19 -21.03
N ASP A 343 -24.26 -2.69 -21.94
CA ASP A 343 -24.64 -2.46 -23.34
C ASP A 343 -25.02 -3.77 -24.05
N LYS A 344 -24.27 -4.85 -23.81
CA LYS A 344 -24.58 -6.18 -24.36
C LYS A 344 -25.88 -6.77 -23.79
N LEU A 345 -26.06 -6.67 -22.48
CA LEU A 345 -27.27 -7.12 -21.80
C LEU A 345 -28.51 -6.35 -22.29
N ALA A 346 -28.37 -5.05 -22.57
CA ALA A 346 -29.43 -4.22 -23.15
C ALA A 346 -29.82 -4.67 -24.58
N LEU A 347 -28.95 -5.37 -25.29
CA LEU A 347 -29.22 -5.98 -26.60
C LEU A 347 -29.72 -7.44 -26.50
N GLY A 348 -29.87 -7.99 -25.29
CA GLY A 348 -30.30 -9.37 -25.06
C GLY A 348 -29.17 -10.41 -25.16
N ASP A 349 -27.92 -9.99 -25.32
CA ASP A 349 -26.74 -10.89 -25.25
C ASP A 349 -26.41 -11.14 -23.77
N VAL A 350 -26.91 -12.27 -23.26
CA VAL A 350 -26.72 -12.67 -21.86
C VAL A 350 -25.39 -13.40 -21.64
N ASP A 351 -24.64 -13.75 -22.69
CA ASP A 351 -23.38 -14.50 -22.56
C ASP A 351 -22.17 -13.60 -22.35
N VAL A 352 -22.21 -12.86 -21.24
CA VAL A 352 -21.16 -11.92 -20.85
C VAL A 352 -20.62 -12.30 -19.47
N ALA A 353 -19.32 -12.52 -19.39
CA ALA A 353 -18.62 -12.75 -18.12
C ALA A 353 -17.79 -11.51 -17.77
N ILE A 354 -18.00 -10.95 -16.58
CA ILE A 354 -17.17 -9.89 -16.01
C ILE A 354 -16.18 -10.55 -15.06
N ASP A 355 -14.87 -10.43 -15.34
CA ASP A 355 -13.81 -11.03 -14.51
C ASP A 355 -13.52 -10.15 -13.29
N VAL A 356 -13.84 -10.63 -12.09
CA VAL A 356 -13.81 -9.87 -10.82
C VAL A 356 -12.59 -10.21 -9.95
N ARG A 357 -11.69 -11.10 -10.40
CA ARG A 357 -10.61 -11.69 -9.57
C ARG A 357 -9.53 -10.74 -9.04
N ARG A 358 -9.68 -9.41 -9.19
CA ARG A 358 -8.62 -8.42 -8.89
C ARG A 358 -9.04 -7.23 -8.05
N SER A 359 -10.28 -7.18 -7.53
CA SER A 359 -10.79 -6.04 -6.77
C SER A 359 -11.62 -6.53 -5.58
N ASP A 360 -11.12 -6.35 -4.37
CA ASP A 360 -11.87 -6.56 -3.11
C ASP A 360 -12.48 -5.22 -2.60
N ASP A 361 -12.80 -4.32 -3.52
CA ASP A 361 -13.35 -2.99 -3.25
C ASP A 361 -14.81 -2.86 -3.73
N GLU A 362 -15.41 -1.69 -3.56
CA GLU A 362 -16.81 -1.43 -3.93
C GLU A 362 -17.07 -1.64 -5.44
N VAL A 363 -16.03 -1.57 -6.27
CA VAL A 363 -16.13 -1.86 -7.71
C VAL A 363 -16.18 -3.37 -7.95
N GLY A 364 -15.47 -4.17 -7.15
CA GLY A 364 -15.58 -5.62 -7.10
C GLY A 364 -16.96 -6.09 -6.66
N GLU A 365 -17.48 -5.53 -5.55
CA GLU A 365 -18.82 -5.86 -5.04
C GLU A 365 -19.93 -5.50 -6.04
N LEU A 366 -19.79 -4.36 -6.73
CA LEU A 366 -20.70 -3.98 -7.82
C LEU A 366 -20.63 -4.97 -9.00
N ALA A 367 -19.43 -5.45 -9.36
CA ALA A 367 -19.28 -6.42 -10.44
C ALA A 367 -19.86 -7.80 -10.09
N ASP A 368 -19.73 -8.24 -8.85
CA ASP A 368 -20.37 -9.47 -8.34
C ASP A 368 -21.89 -9.37 -8.35
N SER A 369 -22.43 -8.22 -7.91
CA SER A 369 -23.87 -7.95 -7.99
C SER A 369 -24.36 -7.94 -9.45
N PHE A 370 -23.55 -7.43 -10.37
CA PHE A 370 -23.85 -7.44 -11.81
C PHE A 370 -23.80 -8.86 -12.41
N ASN A 371 -22.84 -9.69 -11.99
CA ASN A 371 -22.75 -11.10 -12.37
C ASN A 371 -23.98 -11.91 -11.88
N LYS A 372 -24.43 -11.69 -10.63
CA LYS A 372 -25.68 -12.27 -10.11
C LYS A 372 -26.89 -11.88 -10.96
N MET A 373 -26.96 -10.62 -11.41
CA MET A 373 -28.02 -10.16 -12.31
C MET A 373 -27.97 -10.87 -13.67
N ILE A 374 -26.79 -11.04 -14.27
CA ILE A 374 -26.61 -11.76 -15.54
C ILE A 374 -27.03 -13.23 -15.40
N GLU A 375 -26.62 -13.92 -14.34
CA GLU A 375 -27.04 -15.30 -14.08
C GLU A 375 -28.56 -15.43 -13.93
N ASN A 376 -29.19 -14.47 -13.24
CA ASN A 376 -30.64 -14.46 -13.08
C ASN A 376 -31.38 -14.37 -14.41
N ILE A 377 -30.93 -13.50 -15.31
CA ILE A 377 -31.52 -13.34 -16.65
C ILE A 377 -31.23 -14.59 -17.50
N LYS A 378 -30.02 -15.16 -17.46
CA LYS A 378 -29.70 -16.45 -18.12
C LYS A 378 -30.62 -17.57 -17.65
N SER A 379 -30.89 -17.66 -16.35
CA SER A 379 -31.77 -18.67 -15.77
C SER A 379 -33.22 -18.50 -16.24
N GLN A 380 -33.72 -17.27 -16.31
CA GLN A 380 -35.06 -16.99 -16.83
C GLN A 380 -35.19 -17.29 -18.34
N ALA A 381 -34.15 -17.00 -19.13
CA ALA A 381 -34.11 -17.35 -20.55
C ALA A 381 -34.21 -18.87 -20.77
N ARG A 382 -33.52 -19.68 -19.94
CA ARG A 382 -33.63 -21.15 -19.98
C ARG A 382 -35.02 -21.67 -19.61
N VAL A 383 -35.71 -21.03 -18.66
CA VAL A 383 -37.11 -21.37 -18.33
C VAL A 383 -38.01 -21.11 -19.53
N ALA A 384 -37.85 -19.97 -20.19
CA ALA A 384 -38.62 -19.64 -21.39
C ALA A 384 -38.37 -20.63 -22.53
N GLU A 385 -37.12 -21.04 -22.74
CA GLU A 385 -36.72 -22.03 -23.75
C GLU A 385 -37.37 -23.39 -23.48
N ARG A 386 -37.30 -23.90 -22.24
CA ARG A 386 -37.93 -25.18 -21.86
C ARG A 386 -39.45 -25.16 -22.03
N VAL A 387 -40.12 -24.07 -21.66
CA VAL A 387 -41.57 -23.91 -21.87
C VAL A 387 -41.90 -23.88 -23.37
N ALA A 388 -41.05 -23.24 -24.20
CA ALA A 388 -41.21 -23.24 -25.65
C ALA A 388 -41.01 -24.63 -26.28
N ASP A 389 -40.13 -25.45 -25.72
CA ASP A 389 -39.89 -26.84 -26.13
C ASP A 389 -40.98 -27.83 -25.66
N GLY A 390 -42.01 -27.35 -24.94
CA GLY A 390 -43.15 -28.15 -24.51
C GLY A 390 -42.97 -28.86 -23.16
N ASP A 391 -41.93 -28.53 -22.40
CA ASP A 391 -41.72 -29.03 -21.03
C ASP A 391 -42.58 -28.23 -20.03
N LEU A 392 -43.83 -28.67 -19.85
CA LEU A 392 -44.81 -28.03 -18.97
C LEU A 392 -44.75 -28.52 -17.51
N ASN A 393 -43.80 -29.41 -17.17
CA ASN A 393 -43.58 -29.93 -15.82
C ASN A 393 -42.45 -29.19 -15.07
N ILE A 394 -41.95 -28.08 -15.63
CA ILE A 394 -40.91 -27.28 -15.01
C ILE A 394 -41.42 -26.58 -13.73
N GLN A 395 -40.70 -26.77 -12.62
CA GLN A 395 -40.95 -26.03 -11.38
C GLN A 395 -40.31 -24.64 -11.48
N ILE A 396 -41.14 -23.60 -11.38
CA ILE A 396 -40.73 -22.19 -11.42
C ILE A 396 -40.94 -21.60 -10.02
N GLU A 397 -39.86 -21.29 -9.32
CA GLU A 397 -39.92 -20.66 -8.00
C GLU A 397 -39.80 -19.11 -8.10
N PRO A 398 -40.77 -18.34 -7.56
CA PRO A 398 -40.66 -16.88 -7.50
C PRO A 398 -39.54 -16.45 -6.56
N ARG A 399 -38.61 -15.62 -7.05
CA ARG A 399 -37.43 -15.21 -6.25
C ARG A 399 -37.70 -14.06 -5.29
N SER A 400 -38.82 -13.36 -5.47
CA SER A 400 -39.31 -12.35 -4.54
C SER A 400 -40.82 -12.16 -4.72
N GLU A 401 -41.47 -11.50 -3.77
CA GLU A 401 -42.88 -11.11 -3.90
C GLU A 401 -43.16 -10.24 -5.15
N ASN A 402 -42.14 -9.55 -5.65
CA ASN A 402 -42.23 -8.68 -6.83
C ASN A 402 -41.67 -9.32 -8.10
N ASP A 403 -41.39 -10.64 -8.10
CA ASP A 403 -40.91 -11.35 -9.29
C ASP A 403 -42.06 -11.59 -10.29
N ILE A 404 -42.42 -10.52 -11.00
CA ILE A 404 -43.52 -10.50 -11.97
C ILE A 404 -43.25 -11.50 -13.11
N LEU A 405 -41.99 -11.69 -13.50
CA LEU A 405 -41.63 -12.53 -14.64
C LEU A 405 -41.85 -14.02 -14.31
N SER A 406 -41.35 -14.51 -13.17
CA SER A 406 -41.59 -15.89 -12.72
C SER A 406 -43.08 -16.15 -12.51
N LYS A 407 -43.81 -15.20 -11.91
CA LYS A 407 -45.29 -15.28 -11.76
C LYS A 407 -46.02 -15.33 -13.10
N SER A 408 -45.50 -14.66 -14.13
CA SER A 408 -46.09 -14.67 -15.48
C SER A 408 -45.83 -16.00 -16.19
N PHE A 409 -44.62 -16.55 -16.08
CA PHE A 409 -44.33 -17.89 -16.63
C PHE A 409 -45.14 -18.99 -15.94
N ILE A 410 -45.35 -18.92 -14.63
CA ILE A 410 -46.25 -19.85 -13.92
C ILE A 410 -47.65 -19.80 -14.54
N LYS A 411 -48.22 -18.60 -14.76
CA LYS A 411 -49.53 -18.45 -15.41
C LYS A 411 -49.58 -19.06 -16.81
N VAL A 412 -48.53 -18.85 -17.62
CA VAL A 412 -48.44 -19.42 -18.98
C VAL A 412 -48.43 -20.94 -18.94
N VAL A 413 -47.58 -21.54 -18.08
CA VAL A 413 -47.50 -23.00 -17.93
C VAL A 413 -48.82 -23.59 -17.44
N THR A 414 -49.49 -22.94 -16.47
CA THR A 414 -50.82 -23.37 -16.00
C THR A 414 -51.84 -23.35 -17.13
N SER A 415 -51.93 -22.26 -17.91
CA SER A 415 -52.89 -22.18 -19.03
C SER A 415 -52.63 -23.20 -20.14
N LEU A 416 -51.37 -23.56 -20.39
CA LEU A 416 -51.02 -24.60 -21.36
C LEU A 416 -51.38 -26.00 -20.86
N ASN A 417 -51.14 -26.31 -19.59
CA ASN A 417 -51.56 -27.59 -18.98
C ASN A 417 -53.08 -27.76 -19.01
N ASP A 418 -53.84 -26.71 -18.68
CA ASP A 418 -55.31 -26.73 -18.74
C ASP A 418 -55.82 -26.99 -20.18
N LEU A 419 -55.13 -26.46 -21.20
CA LEU A 419 -55.49 -26.65 -22.61
C LEU A 419 -55.24 -28.09 -23.08
N VAL A 420 -54.12 -28.68 -22.65
CA VAL A 420 -53.77 -30.08 -22.95
C VAL A 420 -54.81 -31.02 -22.33
N GLU A 421 -55.19 -30.80 -21.08
CA GLU A 421 -56.21 -31.58 -20.39
C GLU A 421 -57.58 -31.52 -21.12
N GLU A 422 -58.00 -30.32 -21.55
CA GLU A 422 -59.26 -30.16 -22.28
C GLU A 422 -59.23 -30.86 -23.65
N ALA A 423 -58.09 -30.82 -24.35
CA ALA A 423 -57.91 -31.52 -25.63
C ALA A 423 -57.95 -33.05 -25.45
N GLU A 424 -57.28 -33.60 -24.43
CA GLU A 424 -57.31 -35.04 -24.12
C GLU A 424 -58.73 -35.52 -23.80
N SER A 425 -59.47 -34.77 -22.99
CA SER A 425 -60.86 -35.06 -22.64
C SER A 425 -61.79 -35.15 -23.86
N MET A 426 -61.67 -34.20 -24.80
CA MET A 426 -62.44 -34.23 -26.05
C MET A 426 -62.06 -35.41 -26.95
N THR A 427 -60.77 -35.76 -26.98
CA THR A 427 -60.25 -36.88 -27.79
C THR A 427 -60.78 -38.21 -27.26
N LEU A 428 -60.79 -38.38 -25.93
CA LEU A 428 -61.35 -39.56 -25.27
C LEU A 428 -62.85 -39.71 -25.56
N ALA A 429 -63.61 -38.61 -25.49
CA ALA A 429 -65.04 -38.61 -25.80
C ALA A 429 -65.34 -39.01 -27.26
N ALA A 430 -64.48 -38.60 -28.20
CA ALA A 430 -64.61 -38.99 -29.61
C ALA A 430 -64.29 -40.49 -29.84
N ILE A 431 -63.24 -41.02 -29.18
CA ILE A 431 -62.89 -42.46 -29.24
C ILE A 431 -64.02 -43.33 -28.68
N GLU A 432 -64.68 -42.88 -27.60
CA GLU A 432 -65.79 -43.60 -26.96
C GLU A 432 -67.14 -43.43 -27.69
N GLY A 433 -67.17 -42.82 -28.88
CA GLY A 433 -68.38 -42.65 -29.68
C GLY A 433 -69.37 -41.59 -29.18
N ARG A 434 -68.99 -40.81 -28.15
CA ARG A 434 -69.79 -39.70 -27.59
C ARG A 434 -69.53 -38.40 -28.35
N LEU A 435 -70.01 -38.34 -29.60
CA LEU A 435 -69.77 -37.22 -30.51
C LEU A 435 -70.49 -35.91 -30.13
N ASP A 436 -71.39 -35.93 -29.14
CA ASP A 436 -72.07 -34.73 -28.65
C ASP A 436 -71.26 -33.92 -27.61
N SER A 437 -70.12 -34.45 -27.15
CA SER A 437 -69.25 -33.75 -26.20
C SER A 437 -68.57 -32.54 -26.87
N ARG A 438 -68.45 -31.42 -26.14
CA ARG A 438 -67.82 -30.18 -26.61
C ARG A 438 -66.86 -29.66 -25.54
N GLY A 439 -65.72 -29.11 -25.98
CA GLY A 439 -64.76 -28.47 -25.07
C GLY A 439 -65.29 -27.14 -24.54
N ARG A 440 -64.98 -26.83 -23.28
CA ARG A 440 -65.44 -25.63 -22.56
C ARG A 440 -64.61 -24.40 -22.93
N SER A 441 -65.00 -23.73 -24.01
CA SER A 441 -64.29 -22.55 -24.50
C SER A 441 -64.26 -21.38 -23.50
N GLU A 442 -65.20 -21.30 -22.56
CA GLU A 442 -65.29 -20.20 -21.59
C GLU A 442 -64.18 -20.21 -20.53
N ARG A 443 -63.45 -21.33 -20.36
CA ARG A 443 -62.32 -21.45 -19.43
C ARG A 443 -61.04 -20.80 -19.94
N PHE A 444 -61.00 -20.45 -21.22
CA PHE A 444 -59.80 -19.95 -21.89
C PHE A 444 -60.04 -18.53 -22.41
N HIS A 445 -58.96 -17.78 -22.64
CA HIS A 445 -59.01 -16.42 -23.16
C HIS A 445 -58.03 -16.24 -24.33
N GLY A 446 -58.36 -15.35 -25.27
CA GLY A 446 -57.51 -15.07 -26.43
C GLY A 446 -57.31 -16.28 -27.34
N GLY A 447 -56.09 -16.52 -27.83
CA GLY A 447 -55.79 -17.59 -28.78
C GLY A 447 -56.13 -19.00 -28.29
N TYR A 448 -56.04 -19.26 -26.98
CA TYR A 448 -56.40 -20.56 -26.39
C TYR A 448 -57.91 -20.88 -26.51
N GLN A 449 -58.76 -19.84 -26.45
CA GLN A 449 -60.20 -19.98 -26.65
C GLN A 449 -60.56 -20.30 -28.11
N GLU A 450 -59.83 -19.71 -29.07
CA GLU A 450 -60.03 -19.98 -30.49
C GLU A 450 -59.69 -21.43 -30.87
N ILE A 451 -58.69 -22.03 -30.23
CA ILE A 451 -58.33 -23.44 -30.42
C ILE A 451 -59.51 -24.35 -30.05
N ILE A 452 -60.12 -24.15 -28.88
CA ILE A 452 -61.28 -24.95 -28.43
C ILE A 452 -62.50 -24.73 -29.33
N HIS A 453 -62.75 -23.49 -29.80
CA HIS A 453 -63.79 -23.23 -30.79
C HIS A 453 -63.54 -23.93 -32.13
N GLY A 454 -62.29 -24.01 -32.59
CA GLY A 454 -61.89 -24.73 -33.79
C GLY A 454 -62.20 -26.23 -33.71
N PHE A 455 -61.87 -26.86 -32.57
CA PHE A 455 -62.21 -28.26 -32.33
C PHE A 455 -63.73 -28.52 -32.33
N ASN A 456 -64.50 -27.66 -31.63
CA ASN A 456 -65.96 -27.78 -31.58
C ASN A 456 -66.61 -27.68 -32.98
N ARG A 457 -66.16 -26.74 -33.82
CA ARG A 457 -66.64 -26.60 -35.21
C ARG A 457 -66.33 -27.81 -36.09
N THR A 458 -65.21 -28.46 -35.83
CA THR A 458 -64.81 -29.67 -36.59
C THR A 458 -65.75 -30.84 -36.27
N LEU A 459 -66.12 -31.00 -34.99
CA LEU A 459 -67.09 -32.02 -34.57
C LEU A 459 -68.48 -31.77 -35.19
N ASP A 460 -68.95 -30.52 -35.25
CA ASP A 460 -70.23 -30.16 -35.86
C ASP A 460 -70.32 -30.52 -37.36
N ALA A 461 -69.20 -30.40 -38.08
CA ALA A 461 -69.13 -30.72 -39.51
C ALA A 461 -69.23 -32.22 -39.83
N LEU A 462 -68.90 -33.10 -38.88
CA LEU A 462 -68.87 -34.56 -39.07
C LEU A 462 -70.17 -35.27 -38.62
N ILE A 463 -70.88 -34.71 -37.63
CA ILE A 463 -72.06 -35.37 -37.02
C ILE A 463 -73.29 -35.34 -37.95
N THR A 464 -73.50 -34.24 -38.67
CA THR A 464 -74.72 -34.03 -39.48
C THR A 464 -74.87 -35.02 -40.65
N PRO A 465 -73.82 -35.35 -41.43
CA PRO A 465 -73.92 -36.34 -42.52
C PRO A 465 -74.13 -37.78 -42.03
N LEU A 466 -73.45 -38.19 -40.95
CA LEU A 466 -73.53 -39.55 -40.41
C LEU A 466 -74.94 -39.89 -39.92
N ARG A 467 -75.62 -38.94 -39.29
CA ARG A 467 -77.01 -39.10 -38.83
C ARG A 467 -78.01 -39.30 -39.98
N THR A 468 -77.76 -38.74 -41.16
CA THR A 468 -78.66 -38.83 -42.32
C THR A 468 -78.57 -40.20 -43.02
N ILE A 469 -77.39 -40.82 -43.06
CA ILE A 469 -77.18 -42.13 -43.68
C ILE A 469 -77.76 -43.25 -42.82
N SER A 470 -77.63 -43.12 -41.48
CA SER A 470 -78.18 -44.10 -40.54
C SER A 470 -79.71 -44.23 -40.67
N ASP A 471 -80.42 -43.11 -40.87
CA ASP A 471 -81.89 -43.07 -41.05
C ASP A 471 -82.38 -43.81 -42.32
N TYR A 472 -81.62 -43.77 -43.41
CA TYR A 472 -82.00 -44.46 -44.66
C TYR A 472 -81.77 -45.98 -44.58
N ILE A 473 -80.69 -46.41 -43.91
CA ILE A 473 -80.40 -47.84 -43.71
C ILE A 473 -81.47 -48.47 -42.80
N GLU A 474 -81.87 -47.76 -41.74
CA GLU A 474 -82.88 -48.24 -40.79
C GLU A 474 -84.27 -48.44 -41.44
N ARG A 475 -84.66 -47.57 -42.39
CA ARG A 475 -85.93 -47.69 -43.13
C ARG A 475 -85.93 -48.85 -44.13
N ILE A 476 -84.82 -49.07 -44.84
CA ILE A 476 -84.67 -50.22 -45.75
C ILE A 476 -84.71 -51.53 -44.95
N SER A 477 -84.06 -51.60 -43.79
CA SER A 477 -84.04 -52.82 -42.95
C SER A 477 -85.38 -53.17 -42.30
N THR A 478 -86.31 -52.22 -42.21
CA THR A 478 -87.65 -52.42 -41.62
C THR A 478 -88.75 -52.63 -42.65
N GLY A 479 -88.44 -52.63 -43.96
CA GLY A 479 -89.37 -52.94 -45.04
C GLY A 479 -90.17 -51.76 -45.61
N ASP A 480 -89.92 -50.53 -45.17
CA ASP A 480 -90.47 -49.29 -45.76
C ASP A 480 -89.47 -48.73 -46.78
N ILE A 481 -89.68 -48.99 -48.08
CA ILE A 481 -88.73 -48.57 -49.13
C ILE A 481 -88.88 -47.05 -49.41
N PRO A 482 -87.89 -46.22 -49.03
CA PRO A 482 -88.00 -44.77 -49.15
C PRO A 482 -87.71 -44.28 -50.59
N LYS A 483 -88.12 -43.05 -50.90
CA LYS A 483 -87.75 -42.39 -52.17
C LYS A 483 -86.25 -42.10 -52.23
N ARG A 484 -85.70 -42.01 -53.45
CA ARG A 484 -84.27 -41.75 -53.72
C ARG A 484 -83.71 -40.51 -53.02
N ILE A 485 -82.45 -40.58 -52.59
CA ILE A 485 -81.70 -39.45 -52.01
C ILE A 485 -81.30 -38.46 -53.13
N SER A 486 -81.71 -37.18 -53.02
CA SER A 486 -81.54 -36.15 -54.08
C SER A 486 -80.57 -34.99 -53.76
N LYS A 487 -80.08 -34.86 -52.52
CA LYS A 487 -79.21 -33.73 -52.11
C LYS A 487 -77.73 -34.07 -52.35
N SER A 488 -77.00 -33.20 -53.07
CA SER A 488 -75.57 -33.35 -53.39
C SER A 488 -74.67 -32.78 -52.30
N GLN A 489 -73.62 -33.51 -51.93
CA GLN A 489 -72.50 -33.04 -51.10
C GLN A 489 -71.17 -33.57 -51.66
N ASN A 490 -70.09 -32.80 -51.50
CA ASN A 490 -68.78 -33.13 -52.05
C ASN A 490 -68.03 -34.18 -51.19
N GLY A 491 -67.23 -35.02 -51.86
CA GLY A 491 -66.33 -35.98 -51.21
C GLY A 491 -66.90 -37.40 -51.13
N GLU A 492 -66.40 -38.20 -50.18
CA GLU A 492 -66.74 -39.63 -50.03
C GLU A 492 -68.23 -39.90 -49.79
N TYR A 493 -69.00 -38.91 -49.31
CA TYR A 493 -70.44 -38.98 -49.10
C TYR A 493 -71.24 -39.21 -50.40
N ASP A 494 -70.74 -38.75 -51.55
CA ASP A 494 -71.43 -38.93 -52.84
C ASP A 494 -71.35 -40.38 -53.35
N LYS A 495 -70.33 -41.13 -52.92
CA LYS A 495 -70.23 -42.59 -53.18
C LYS A 495 -71.28 -43.37 -52.37
N ILE A 496 -71.46 -43.03 -51.09
CA ILE A 496 -72.42 -43.73 -50.20
C ILE A 496 -73.87 -43.51 -50.66
N LYS A 497 -74.22 -42.30 -51.11
CA LYS A 497 -75.53 -41.98 -51.71
C LYS A 497 -75.89 -42.89 -52.90
N ASN A 498 -74.93 -43.13 -53.81
CA ASN A 498 -75.18 -43.91 -55.02
C ASN A 498 -75.40 -45.40 -54.73
N SER A 499 -74.69 -45.95 -53.75
CA SER A 499 -74.88 -47.34 -53.30
C SER A 499 -76.27 -47.56 -52.69
N VAL A 500 -76.76 -46.65 -51.85
CA VAL A 500 -78.09 -46.74 -51.22
C VAL A 500 -79.22 -46.65 -52.26
N ASN A 501 -79.10 -45.75 -53.26
CA ASN A 501 -80.10 -45.63 -54.34
C ASN A 501 -80.17 -46.87 -55.25
N THR A 502 -79.06 -47.59 -55.43
CA THR A 502 -79.01 -48.81 -56.27
C THR A 502 -79.73 -49.99 -55.59
N CYS A 503 -79.66 -50.06 -54.25
CA CYS A 503 -80.36 -51.08 -53.46
C CYS A 503 -81.90 -50.91 -53.51
N ILE A 504 -82.39 -49.66 -53.51
CA ILE A 504 -83.82 -49.33 -53.61
C ILE A 504 -84.45 -49.82 -54.93
N ASP A 505 -83.71 -49.78 -56.04
CA ASP A 505 -84.24 -50.17 -57.36
C ASP A 505 -84.42 -51.69 -57.52
N ALA A 506 -83.50 -52.49 -56.97
CA ALA A 506 -83.52 -53.94 -57.11
C ALA A 506 -84.67 -54.61 -56.34
N VAL A 507 -85.00 -54.11 -55.14
CA VAL A 507 -86.04 -54.70 -54.28
C VAL A 507 -87.45 -54.43 -54.81
N ASN A 508 -87.69 -53.30 -55.48
CA ASN A 508 -89.00 -52.97 -56.06
C ASN A 508 -89.41 -53.91 -57.22
N LEU A 509 -88.45 -54.50 -57.96
CA LEU A 509 -88.74 -55.42 -59.07
C LEU A 509 -89.19 -56.81 -58.58
N LEU A 510 -88.68 -57.32 -57.46
CA LEU A 510 -89.06 -58.64 -56.90
C LEU A 510 -90.48 -58.68 -56.33
N ILE A 511 -90.93 -57.57 -55.75
CA ILE A 511 -92.27 -57.46 -55.15
C ILE A 511 -93.36 -57.64 -56.22
N GLU A 512 -93.09 -57.20 -57.45
CA GLU A 512 -94.03 -57.26 -58.57
C GLU A 512 -94.29 -58.70 -59.05
N ASP A 513 -93.25 -59.54 -59.18
CA ASP A 513 -93.38 -60.91 -59.68
C ASP A 513 -93.89 -61.91 -58.62
N ALA A 514 -93.63 -61.66 -57.34
CA ALA A 514 -94.11 -62.50 -56.24
C ALA A 514 -95.63 -62.42 -56.05
N LEU A 515 -96.23 -61.24 -56.26
CA LEU A 515 -97.68 -61.05 -56.19
C LEU A 515 -98.43 -61.77 -57.31
N MET A 516 -97.85 -61.84 -58.52
CA MET A 516 -98.46 -62.51 -59.68
C MET A 516 -98.54 -64.04 -59.51
N LEU A 517 -97.51 -64.69 -58.96
CA LEU A 517 -97.49 -66.16 -58.75
C LEU A 517 -98.41 -66.61 -57.61
N ALA A 518 -98.49 -65.83 -56.54
CA ALA A 518 -99.36 -66.12 -55.39
C ALA A 518 -100.85 -66.14 -55.78
N GLU A 519 -101.28 -65.24 -56.66
CA GLU A 519 -102.67 -65.15 -57.14
C GLU A 519 -103.07 -66.36 -58.03
N ALA A 520 -102.12 -66.97 -58.75
CA ALA A 520 -102.37 -68.17 -59.56
C ALA A 520 -102.49 -69.46 -58.72
N GLY A 521 -101.68 -69.59 -57.66
CA GLY A 521 -101.69 -70.74 -56.75
C GLY A 521 -102.95 -70.85 -55.90
N VAL A 522 -103.50 -69.72 -55.42
CA VAL A 522 -104.73 -69.69 -54.61
C VAL A 522 -105.97 -70.10 -55.42
N ASN A 523 -105.96 -69.91 -56.75
CA ASN A 523 -107.07 -70.23 -57.64
C ASN A 523 -107.02 -71.66 -58.23
N GLY A 524 -106.14 -72.54 -57.73
CA GLY A 524 -106.05 -73.96 -58.13
C GLY A 524 -105.53 -74.19 -59.56
N LYS A 525 -104.97 -73.16 -60.21
CA LYS A 525 -104.42 -73.22 -61.57
C LYS A 525 -102.91 -73.43 -61.51
N LEU A 526 -102.47 -74.67 -61.23
CA LEU A 526 -101.06 -75.03 -61.01
C LEU A 526 -100.16 -74.97 -62.28
N SER A 527 -100.66 -74.43 -63.40
CA SER A 527 -99.96 -74.33 -64.69
C SER A 527 -99.37 -72.94 -65.03
N VAL A 528 -99.52 -71.93 -64.16
CA VAL A 528 -99.00 -70.55 -64.40
C VAL A 528 -97.53 -70.41 -63.96
N ARG A 529 -96.73 -69.57 -64.66
CA ARG A 529 -95.26 -69.38 -64.45
C ARG A 529 -94.85 -67.90 -64.58
N ALA A 530 -93.77 -67.47 -63.90
CA ALA A 530 -93.20 -66.10 -63.97
C ALA A 530 -91.92 -66.02 -64.82
N ASP A 531 -91.60 -64.85 -65.39
CA ASP A 531 -90.48 -64.63 -66.31
C ASP A 531 -89.17 -64.27 -65.58
N ALA A 532 -88.24 -65.21 -65.52
CA ALA A 532 -86.97 -65.08 -64.79
C ALA A 532 -85.97 -64.08 -65.44
N SER A 533 -86.18 -63.64 -66.68
CA SER A 533 -85.21 -62.79 -67.41
C SER A 533 -85.20 -61.31 -67.00
N ARG A 534 -86.15 -60.87 -66.16
CA ARG A 534 -86.25 -59.49 -65.63
C ARG A 534 -85.30 -59.18 -64.47
N HIS A 535 -84.60 -60.18 -63.93
CA HIS A 535 -83.78 -60.06 -62.72
C HIS A 535 -82.34 -60.51 -62.97
N GLY A 536 -81.36 -59.80 -62.40
CA GLY A 536 -79.94 -60.15 -62.46
C GLY A 536 -79.42 -60.69 -61.12
N GLY A 537 -78.45 -61.62 -61.15
CA GLY A 537 -77.86 -62.23 -59.95
C GLY A 537 -78.81 -63.20 -59.23
N ASP A 538 -78.59 -63.39 -57.93
CA ASP A 538 -79.32 -64.38 -57.10
C ASP A 538 -80.85 -64.21 -57.13
N PHE A 539 -81.35 -63.00 -57.41
CA PHE A 539 -82.79 -62.72 -57.54
C PHE A 539 -83.46 -63.38 -58.75
N GLY A 540 -82.74 -63.65 -59.85
CA GLY A 540 -83.25 -64.41 -61.01
C GLY A 540 -83.33 -65.92 -60.75
N MET A 541 -82.46 -66.45 -59.89
CA MET A 541 -82.47 -67.87 -59.49
C MET A 541 -83.71 -68.22 -58.65
N ILE A 542 -84.26 -67.26 -57.90
CA ILE A 542 -85.44 -67.44 -57.05
C ILE A 542 -86.70 -67.69 -57.89
N ILE A 543 -86.89 -66.95 -59.00
CA ILE A 543 -88.06 -67.10 -59.89
C ILE A 543 -88.00 -68.42 -60.68
N ASP A 544 -86.81 -68.84 -61.11
CA ASP A 544 -86.60 -70.10 -61.85
C ASP A 544 -86.86 -71.36 -60.98
N GLY A 545 -86.55 -71.29 -59.68
CA GLY A 545 -86.82 -72.36 -58.72
C GLY A 545 -88.32 -72.60 -58.43
N VAL A 546 -89.14 -71.53 -58.42
CA VAL A 546 -90.59 -71.63 -58.16
C VAL A 546 -91.33 -72.27 -59.35
N ASN A 547 -90.87 -72.04 -60.58
CA ASN A 547 -91.46 -72.60 -61.79
C ASN A 547 -91.27 -74.13 -61.92
N ARG A 548 -90.14 -74.68 -61.48
CA ARG A 548 -89.81 -76.13 -61.57
C ARG A 548 -90.52 -77.00 -60.54
N THR A 549 -91.00 -76.41 -59.45
CA THR A 549 -91.60 -77.15 -58.33
C THR A 549 -93.05 -77.58 -58.62
N LEU A 550 -93.75 -76.87 -59.51
CA LEU A 550 -95.16 -77.13 -59.85
C LEU A 550 -95.37 -78.30 -60.84
N ASP A 551 -94.34 -78.77 -61.55
CA ASP A 551 -94.46 -79.81 -62.59
C ASP A 551 -94.37 -81.26 -62.06
N SER A 552 -94.01 -81.47 -60.78
CA SER A 552 -93.44 -82.74 -60.30
C SER A 552 -94.35 -83.61 -59.40
N VAL A 553 -95.58 -83.18 -59.07
CA VAL A 553 -96.36 -83.74 -57.92
C VAL A 553 -97.66 -84.47 -58.31
N VAL A 554 -98.10 -84.46 -59.57
CA VAL A 554 -99.48 -84.90 -59.95
C VAL A 554 -99.63 -86.41 -60.25
N GLY A 555 -98.56 -87.16 -60.54
CA GLY A 555 -98.64 -88.55 -61.04
C GLY A 555 -98.71 -89.71 -60.02
N PRO A 556 -97.80 -89.85 -59.05
CA PRO A 556 -97.52 -91.17 -58.49
C PRO A 556 -98.12 -91.51 -57.10
N LEU A 557 -99.09 -90.71 -56.61
CA LEU A 557 -99.84 -90.96 -55.36
C LEU A 557 -100.73 -92.22 -55.35
N ASN A 558 -100.97 -92.89 -56.50
CA ASN A 558 -101.95 -93.99 -56.62
C ASN A 558 -101.39 -95.44 -56.51
N SER A 559 -100.08 -95.71 -56.56
CA SER A 559 -99.52 -97.10 -56.62
C SER A 559 -99.03 -97.71 -55.29
N ALA A 560 -98.80 -96.92 -54.24
CA ALA A 560 -98.08 -97.34 -53.02
C ALA A 560 -98.84 -98.28 -52.05
N ALA A 561 -100.16 -98.38 -52.14
CA ALA A 561 -100.98 -98.98 -51.07
C ALA A 561 -100.98 -100.53 -51.00
N ILE A 562 -100.49 -101.26 -52.02
CA ILE A 562 -100.70 -102.73 -52.15
C ILE A 562 -99.54 -103.59 -51.58
N TYR A 563 -98.29 -103.11 -51.50
CA TYR A 563 -97.11 -103.92 -51.12
C TYR A 563 -96.82 -104.02 -49.61
N ILE A 564 -97.31 -103.07 -48.81
CA ILE A 564 -97.06 -102.98 -47.37
C ILE A 564 -97.73 -104.13 -46.59
N GLU A 565 -98.77 -104.77 -47.14
CA GLU A 565 -99.50 -105.84 -46.45
C GLU A 565 -98.72 -107.17 -46.33
N LYS A 566 -97.71 -107.43 -47.19
CA LYS A 566 -96.97 -108.72 -47.21
C LYS A 566 -95.78 -108.80 -46.23
N ILE A 567 -95.05 -107.70 -45.99
CA ILE A 567 -93.82 -107.67 -45.13
C ILE A 567 -94.14 -107.86 -43.64
N GLY A 568 -95.33 -107.47 -43.18
CA GLY A 568 -95.73 -107.58 -41.77
C GLY A 568 -95.92 -109.01 -41.23
N ARG A 569 -95.83 -110.05 -42.06
CA ARG A 569 -96.02 -111.47 -41.65
C ARG A 569 -94.71 -112.26 -41.48
N GLY A 570 -93.54 -111.63 -41.68
CA GLY A 570 -92.24 -112.26 -41.43
C GLY A 570 -91.71 -113.16 -42.56
N GLU A 571 -92.26 -113.08 -43.77
CA GLU A 571 -91.75 -113.71 -44.99
C GLU A 571 -91.11 -112.64 -45.89
N ILE A 572 -89.91 -112.91 -46.45
CA ILE A 572 -89.19 -111.98 -47.35
C ILE A 572 -89.62 -112.23 -48.81
N PRO A 573 -90.36 -111.31 -49.48
CA PRO A 573 -90.81 -111.45 -50.87
C PRO A 573 -89.77 -110.92 -51.88
N ASP A 574 -89.97 -111.19 -53.17
CA ASP A 574 -89.14 -110.67 -54.28
C ASP A 574 -89.34 -109.15 -54.53
N GLU A 575 -88.31 -108.47 -55.05
CA GLU A 575 -88.26 -107.01 -55.28
C GLU A 575 -89.20 -106.48 -56.39
N ILE A 576 -89.70 -105.24 -56.22
CA ILE A 576 -90.58 -104.49 -57.15
C ILE A 576 -89.79 -103.93 -58.36
N SER A 577 -90.23 -104.22 -59.60
CA SER A 577 -89.49 -103.96 -60.85
C SER A 577 -90.00 -102.81 -61.76
N GLN A 578 -91.02 -102.04 -61.36
CA GLN A 578 -91.63 -100.96 -62.17
C GLN A 578 -90.98 -99.57 -61.86
N GLU A 579 -90.72 -98.70 -62.85
CA GLU A 579 -90.01 -97.40 -62.63
C GLU A 579 -90.92 -96.20 -62.34
N TYR A 580 -90.56 -95.39 -61.34
CA TYR A 580 -91.18 -94.10 -60.99
C TYR A 580 -90.09 -93.01 -60.82
N GLN A 581 -90.44 -91.74 -60.69
CA GLN A 581 -89.50 -90.62 -60.56
C GLN A 581 -89.86 -89.75 -59.33
N GLY A 582 -88.85 -89.20 -58.65
CA GLY A 582 -89.01 -88.43 -57.40
C GLY A 582 -89.46 -89.28 -56.21
N ASP A 583 -90.07 -88.64 -55.20
CA ASP A 583 -90.49 -89.22 -53.90
C ASP A 583 -91.28 -90.54 -53.97
N PHE A 584 -91.80 -90.90 -55.15
CA PHE A 584 -92.53 -92.14 -55.39
C PHE A 584 -91.71 -93.29 -55.97
N ASN A 585 -90.56 -93.01 -56.62
CA ASN A 585 -89.52 -94.03 -56.78
C ASN A 585 -88.93 -94.38 -55.42
N ASP A 586 -88.89 -93.42 -54.50
CA ASP A 586 -88.40 -93.63 -53.14
C ASP A 586 -89.31 -94.54 -52.33
N ILE A 587 -90.63 -94.53 -52.57
CA ILE A 587 -91.56 -95.52 -51.99
C ILE A 587 -91.30 -96.94 -52.52
N LYS A 588 -91.06 -97.09 -53.84
CA LYS A 588 -90.67 -98.38 -54.45
C LYS A 588 -89.32 -98.87 -53.89
N ASN A 589 -88.32 -98.00 -53.89
CA ASN A 589 -86.99 -98.27 -53.36
C ASN A 589 -87.04 -98.58 -51.86
N SER A 590 -87.90 -97.94 -51.07
CA SER A 590 -88.03 -98.20 -49.64
C SER A 590 -88.59 -99.60 -49.33
N ILE A 591 -89.50 -100.10 -50.16
CA ILE A 591 -90.03 -101.47 -50.02
C ILE A 591 -88.99 -102.51 -50.46
N ASN A 592 -88.16 -102.23 -51.47
CA ASN A 592 -87.02 -103.08 -51.86
C ASN A 592 -85.82 -102.98 -50.89
N ALA A 593 -85.55 -101.81 -50.32
CA ALA A 593 -84.45 -101.57 -49.36
C ALA A 593 -84.71 -102.26 -48.02
N CYS A 594 -85.98 -102.45 -47.63
CA CYS A 594 -86.34 -103.24 -46.46
C CYS A 594 -85.98 -104.73 -46.61
N ILE A 595 -85.84 -105.22 -47.85
CA ILE A 595 -85.38 -106.58 -48.19
C ILE A 595 -83.84 -106.70 -48.13
N VAL A 596 -83.09 -105.60 -48.38
CA VAL A 596 -81.60 -105.55 -48.39
C VAL A 596 -80.97 -105.18 -47.01
N GLY A 597 -81.67 -104.39 -46.17
CA GLY A 597 -81.11 -103.82 -44.93
C GLY A 597 -80.73 -104.81 -43.80
N LEU A 598 -81.14 -106.07 -43.85
CA LEU A 598 -80.82 -107.06 -42.79
C LEU A 598 -79.33 -107.46 -42.73
N GLY A 599 -78.47 -107.06 -43.69
CA GLY A 599 -77.03 -107.38 -43.72
C GLY A 599 -76.08 -106.43 -42.97
N GLY A 600 -76.45 -105.16 -42.73
CA GLY A 600 -75.55 -104.11 -42.20
C GLY A 600 -75.26 -104.14 -40.69
N ILE A 601 -75.96 -104.96 -39.91
CA ILE A 601 -75.81 -105.05 -38.45
C ILE A 601 -74.47 -105.72 -38.04
N VAL A 602 -73.79 -106.42 -38.95
CA VAL A 602 -72.62 -107.25 -38.62
C VAL A 602 -71.29 -106.47 -38.61
N GLU A 603 -71.06 -105.47 -39.48
CA GLU A 603 -69.76 -104.74 -39.60
C GLU A 603 -69.55 -103.69 -38.50
N ALA A 604 -70.61 -103.01 -38.05
CA ALA A 604 -70.51 -101.94 -37.05
C ALA A 604 -69.97 -102.38 -35.67
N ASN A 605 -70.04 -103.69 -35.36
CA ASN A 605 -69.57 -104.25 -34.09
C ASN A 605 -68.03 -104.29 -33.98
N GLU A 606 -67.30 -104.33 -35.09
CA GLU A 606 -65.83 -104.49 -35.10
C GLU A 606 -65.07 -103.19 -34.74
N VAL A 607 -65.55 -102.04 -35.22
CA VAL A 607 -64.87 -100.74 -35.04
C VAL A 607 -64.99 -100.20 -33.61
N VAL A 608 -66.13 -100.42 -32.96
CA VAL A 608 -66.36 -100.00 -31.56
C VAL A 608 -65.42 -100.74 -30.59
N THR A 609 -65.03 -101.97 -30.91
CA THR A 609 -64.09 -102.76 -30.09
C THR A 609 -62.68 -102.17 -30.04
N LYS A 610 -62.25 -101.45 -31.09
CA LYS A 610 -60.92 -100.80 -31.13
C LYS A 610 -60.88 -99.48 -30.39
N MET A 611 -61.96 -98.70 -30.46
CA MET A 611 -62.07 -97.42 -29.77
C MET A 611 -62.04 -97.55 -28.25
N SER A 612 -62.44 -98.69 -27.69
CA SER A 612 -62.37 -98.95 -26.23
C SER A 612 -60.94 -99.10 -25.70
N LEU A 613 -59.95 -99.31 -26.57
CA LEU A 613 -58.52 -99.40 -26.24
C LEU A 613 -57.78 -98.07 -26.44
N ASN A 614 -58.48 -96.95 -26.66
CA ASN A 614 -57.92 -95.66 -27.06
C ASN A 614 -57.15 -95.68 -28.40
N ASP A 615 -57.42 -96.68 -29.26
CA ASP A 615 -56.88 -96.77 -30.62
C ASP A 615 -57.92 -96.24 -31.63
N TYR A 616 -57.72 -94.98 -32.04
CA TYR A 616 -58.62 -94.24 -32.93
C TYR A 616 -58.27 -94.40 -34.42
N SER A 617 -57.45 -95.38 -34.80
CA SER A 617 -56.93 -95.51 -36.17
C SER A 617 -57.89 -96.16 -37.20
N LEU A 618 -58.97 -96.85 -36.77
CA LEU A 618 -59.87 -97.62 -37.63
C LEU A 618 -61.28 -96.99 -37.79
N LYS A 619 -61.91 -97.20 -38.96
CA LYS A 619 -63.23 -96.65 -39.34
C LYS A 619 -64.09 -97.70 -40.06
N VAL A 620 -65.42 -97.61 -39.95
CA VAL A 620 -66.37 -98.50 -40.69
C VAL A 620 -66.29 -98.14 -42.18
N LYS A 621 -66.14 -99.14 -43.08
CA LYS A 621 -65.84 -98.92 -44.50
C LYS A 621 -67.01 -99.24 -45.46
N GLY A 622 -67.92 -100.14 -45.08
CA GLY A 622 -69.08 -100.51 -45.91
C GLY A 622 -70.08 -99.37 -46.13
N ALA A 623 -70.61 -99.27 -47.36
CA ALA A 623 -71.62 -98.28 -47.73
C ALA A 623 -73.03 -98.82 -47.41
N TYR A 624 -73.51 -98.53 -46.20
CA TYR A 624 -74.84 -98.92 -45.73
C TYR A 624 -75.82 -97.74 -45.84
N GLU A 625 -77.12 -98.03 -45.87
CA GLU A 625 -78.19 -97.02 -45.96
C GLU A 625 -79.16 -97.14 -44.77
N GLY A 626 -79.87 -96.05 -44.44
CA GLY A 626 -80.85 -96.01 -43.35
C GLY A 626 -80.24 -96.04 -41.94
N ILE A 627 -80.92 -96.68 -40.97
CA ILE A 627 -80.46 -96.73 -39.56
C ILE A 627 -79.08 -97.39 -39.41
N PHE A 628 -78.68 -98.23 -40.38
CA PHE A 628 -77.37 -98.87 -40.45
C PHE A 628 -76.27 -97.91 -40.94
N LYS A 629 -76.61 -96.96 -41.83
CA LYS A 629 -75.75 -95.80 -42.17
C LYS A 629 -75.54 -94.91 -40.96
N GLN A 630 -76.63 -94.59 -40.25
CA GLN A 630 -76.58 -93.77 -39.03
C GLN A 630 -75.67 -94.41 -37.96
N MET A 631 -75.70 -95.74 -37.81
CA MET A 631 -74.80 -96.47 -36.91
C MET A 631 -73.33 -96.33 -37.34
N ALA A 632 -73.01 -96.52 -38.63
CA ALA A 632 -71.66 -96.39 -39.16
C ALA A 632 -71.10 -94.95 -39.09
N GLU A 633 -71.92 -93.95 -39.44
CA GLU A 633 -71.58 -92.53 -39.35
C GLU A 633 -71.38 -92.08 -37.90
N SER A 634 -72.21 -92.57 -36.96
CA SER A 634 -72.07 -92.24 -35.54
C SER A 634 -70.76 -92.77 -34.95
N VAL A 635 -70.35 -94.00 -35.28
CA VAL A 635 -69.08 -94.58 -34.83
C VAL A 635 -67.88 -93.81 -35.38
N ASN A 636 -67.90 -93.43 -36.67
CA ASN A 636 -66.83 -92.66 -37.30
C ASN A 636 -66.76 -91.20 -36.79
N LEU A 637 -67.91 -90.59 -36.51
CA LEU A 637 -67.99 -89.25 -35.93
C LEU A 637 -67.44 -89.21 -34.49
N LEU A 638 -67.70 -90.25 -33.69
CA LEU A 638 -67.15 -90.36 -32.34
C LEU A 638 -65.62 -90.49 -32.36
N ASN A 639 -65.08 -91.23 -33.33
CA ASN A 639 -63.63 -91.35 -33.55
C ASN A 639 -62.98 -89.99 -33.90
N HIS A 640 -63.55 -89.23 -34.86
CA HIS A 640 -63.02 -87.91 -35.22
C HIS A 640 -63.02 -86.92 -34.04
N ARG A 641 -64.07 -86.95 -33.20
CA ARG A 641 -64.18 -86.05 -32.03
C ARG A 641 -63.12 -86.32 -30.97
N MET A 642 -62.73 -87.58 -30.73
CA MET A 642 -61.69 -87.90 -29.74
C MET A 642 -60.30 -87.45 -30.18
N ASN A 643 -59.97 -87.52 -31.49
CA ASN A 643 -58.68 -87.01 -31.99
C ASN A 643 -58.56 -85.49 -31.80
N GLY A 644 -59.62 -84.71 -32.02
CA GLY A 644 -59.59 -83.26 -31.79
C GLY A 644 -59.34 -82.85 -30.33
N VAL A 645 -59.80 -83.67 -29.36
CA VAL A 645 -59.53 -83.42 -27.93
C VAL A 645 -58.05 -83.65 -27.59
N VAL A 646 -57.40 -84.61 -28.24
CA VAL A 646 -55.97 -84.90 -28.03
C VAL A 646 -55.09 -83.75 -28.57
N GLU A 647 -55.47 -83.16 -29.71
CA GLU A 647 -54.76 -82.00 -30.28
C GLU A 647 -54.80 -80.78 -29.35
N ILE A 648 -55.98 -80.41 -28.85
CA ILE A 648 -56.16 -79.29 -27.90
C ILE A 648 -55.30 -79.48 -26.64
N LEU A 649 -55.35 -80.68 -26.03
CA LEU A 649 -54.52 -80.97 -24.85
C LEU A 649 -53.01 -80.91 -25.13
N THR A 650 -52.59 -81.14 -26.38
CA THR A 650 -51.19 -81.01 -26.80
C THR A 650 -50.77 -79.55 -26.91
N HIS A 651 -51.64 -78.67 -27.43
CA HIS A 651 -51.38 -77.23 -27.49
C HIS A 651 -51.25 -76.61 -26.09
N VAL A 652 -52.19 -76.92 -25.18
CA VAL A 652 -52.13 -76.47 -23.78
C VAL A 652 -50.85 -76.94 -23.09
N GLY A 653 -50.42 -78.19 -23.33
CA GLY A 653 -49.17 -78.72 -22.79
C GLY A 653 -47.90 -77.98 -23.27
N ASN A 654 -47.95 -77.37 -24.46
CA ASN A 654 -46.86 -76.56 -25.02
C ASN A 654 -46.94 -75.08 -24.65
N GLY A 655 -47.96 -74.66 -23.89
CA GLY A 655 -48.21 -73.27 -23.53
C GLY A 655 -48.85 -72.41 -24.62
N ASP A 656 -49.40 -73.05 -25.67
CA ASP A 656 -50.19 -72.38 -26.70
C ASP A 656 -51.68 -72.44 -26.32
N LEU A 657 -52.30 -71.27 -26.15
CA LEU A 657 -53.70 -71.11 -25.76
C LEU A 657 -54.54 -70.48 -26.88
N GLY A 658 -54.08 -70.59 -28.14
CA GLY A 658 -54.75 -70.02 -29.31
C GLY A 658 -56.11 -70.64 -29.63
N ASP A 659 -56.36 -71.89 -29.20
CA ASP A 659 -57.60 -72.61 -29.49
C ASP A 659 -58.80 -72.12 -28.65
N LEU A 660 -58.57 -71.33 -27.59
CA LEU A 660 -59.59 -70.95 -26.61
C LEU A 660 -60.82 -70.29 -27.23
N ASP A 661 -60.62 -69.38 -28.19
CA ASP A 661 -61.71 -68.66 -28.84
C ASP A 661 -62.53 -69.58 -29.77
N GLU A 662 -61.89 -70.54 -30.45
CA GLU A 662 -62.55 -71.54 -31.29
C GLU A 662 -63.34 -72.56 -30.45
N ILE A 663 -62.78 -73.01 -29.33
CA ILE A 663 -63.44 -73.93 -28.39
C ILE A 663 -64.65 -73.24 -27.74
N ARG A 664 -64.54 -71.94 -27.41
CA ARG A 664 -65.65 -71.13 -26.87
C ARG A 664 -66.77 -70.94 -27.89
N ALA A 665 -66.45 -70.69 -29.16
CA ALA A 665 -67.44 -70.58 -30.24
C ALA A 665 -68.19 -71.92 -30.50
N GLY A 666 -67.52 -73.05 -30.29
CA GLY A 666 -68.10 -74.39 -30.44
C GLY A 666 -69.11 -74.79 -29.36
N GLY A 667 -69.08 -74.15 -28.18
CA GLY A 667 -70.02 -74.36 -27.08
C GLY A 667 -70.16 -75.80 -26.59
N LYS A 668 -71.26 -76.09 -25.86
CA LYS A 668 -71.64 -77.46 -25.49
C LYS A 668 -72.20 -78.19 -26.72
N ARG A 669 -71.66 -79.35 -27.05
CA ARG A 669 -72.11 -80.15 -28.20
C ARG A 669 -73.37 -80.98 -27.91
N SER A 670 -73.78 -81.09 -26.65
CA SER A 670 -75.07 -81.64 -26.17
C SER A 670 -75.36 -81.16 -24.74
N GLU A 671 -76.58 -81.35 -24.23
CA GLU A 671 -76.88 -81.02 -22.81
C GLU A 671 -76.01 -81.79 -21.81
N GLY A 672 -75.50 -82.97 -22.19
CA GLY A 672 -74.61 -83.80 -21.37
C GLY A 672 -73.11 -83.58 -21.62
N ASP A 673 -72.71 -82.61 -22.45
CA ASP A 673 -71.30 -82.36 -22.78
C ASP A 673 -70.57 -81.66 -21.61
N SER A 674 -69.72 -82.42 -20.93
CA SER A 674 -68.85 -81.95 -19.85
C SER A 674 -67.39 -81.75 -20.27
N LEU A 675 -67.01 -82.16 -21.49
CA LEU A 675 -65.61 -82.20 -21.93
C LEU A 675 -65.13 -80.84 -22.42
N PHE A 676 -65.89 -80.20 -23.32
CA PHE A 676 -65.55 -78.86 -23.83
C PHE A 676 -65.59 -77.78 -22.74
N PRO A 677 -66.62 -77.73 -21.85
CA PRO A 677 -66.61 -76.82 -20.72
C PRO A 677 -65.39 -76.99 -19.79
N ALA A 678 -64.94 -78.23 -19.57
CA ALA A 678 -63.75 -78.49 -18.75
C ALA A 678 -62.45 -78.00 -19.41
N LEU A 679 -62.31 -78.15 -20.73
CA LEU A 679 -61.18 -77.62 -21.51
C LEU A 679 -61.14 -76.08 -21.48
N ILE A 680 -62.29 -75.41 -21.64
CA ILE A 680 -62.39 -73.95 -21.54
C ILE A 680 -61.93 -73.46 -20.15
N THR A 681 -62.43 -74.10 -19.08
CA THR A 681 -62.05 -73.71 -17.71
C THR A 681 -60.55 -73.89 -17.45
N LEU A 682 -59.92 -74.92 -18.03
CA LEU A 682 -58.48 -75.16 -17.91
C LEU A 682 -57.67 -74.03 -18.58
N GLU A 683 -57.98 -73.70 -19.83
CA GLU A 683 -57.25 -72.68 -20.59
C GLU A 683 -57.48 -71.26 -20.05
N GLU A 684 -58.70 -70.93 -19.62
CA GLU A 684 -59.02 -69.64 -18.98
C GLU A 684 -58.21 -69.44 -17.69
N GLY A 685 -58.05 -70.50 -16.88
CA GLY A 685 -57.25 -70.44 -15.66
C GLY A 685 -55.77 -70.15 -15.91
N ILE A 686 -55.18 -70.78 -16.92
CA ILE A 686 -53.77 -70.56 -17.30
C ILE A 686 -53.58 -69.15 -17.86
N LYS A 687 -54.45 -68.71 -18.78
CA LYS A 687 -54.36 -67.38 -19.39
C LYS A 687 -54.45 -66.27 -18.35
N ALA A 688 -55.42 -66.37 -17.43
CA ALA A 688 -55.60 -65.40 -16.37
C ALA A 688 -54.34 -65.28 -15.47
N LEU A 689 -53.67 -66.40 -15.17
CA LEU A 689 -52.47 -66.38 -14.34
C LEU A 689 -51.30 -65.69 -15.05
N VAL A 690 -51.11 -65.96 -16.35
CA VAL A 690 -50.08 -65.30 -17.17
C VAL A 690 -50.29 -63.79 -17.21
N ASP A 691 -51.52 -63.35 -17.47
CA ASP A 691 -51.87 -61.93 -17.54
C ASP A 691 -51.64 -61.22 -16.19
N GLU A 692 -52.00 -61.86 -15.07
CA GLU A 692 -51.77 -61.31 -13.72
C GLU A 692 -50.26 -61.22 -13.38
N THR A 693 -49.48 -62.25 -13.72
CA THR A 693 -48.04 -62.27 -13.46
C THR A 693 -47.31 -61.18 -14.26
N LYS A 694 -47.71 -60.98 -15.53
CA LYS A 694 -47.18 -59.92 -16.39
C LYS A 694 -47.51 -58.53 -15.83
N ALA A 695 -48.75 -58.31 -15.41
CA ALA A 695 -49.18 -57.03 -14.86
C ALA A 695 -48.43 -56.63 -13.57
N LEU A 696 -48.05 -57.61 -12.73
CA LEU A 696 -47.23 -57.37 -11.54
C LEU A 696 -45.77 -57.09 -11.88
N SER A 697 -45.20 -57.84 -12.83
CA SER A 697 -43.83 -57.62 -13.29
C SER A 697 -43.65 -56.23 -13.91
N GLU A 698 -44.56 -55.80 -14.79
CA GLU A 698 -44.52 -54.46 -15.40
C GLU A 698 -44.60 -53.35 -14.35
N SER A 699 -45.42 -53.55 -13.31
CA SER A 699 -45.57 -52.58 -12.22
C SER A 699 -44.33 -52.51 -11.34
N ALA A 700 -43.68 -53.65 -11.08
CA ALA A 700 -42.41 -53.68 -10.36
C ALA A 700 -41.28 -53.01 -11.18
N VAL A 701 -41.21 -53.23 -12.49
CA VAL A 701 -40.24 -52.59 -13.39
C VAL A 701 -40.46 -51.07 -13.46
N SER A 702 -41.71 -50.61 -13.43
CA SER A 702 -42.03 -49.18 -13.40
C SER A 702 -41.86 -48.54 -12.02
N GLY A 703 -41.33 -49.26 -11.02
CA GLY A 703 -41.10 -48.75 -9.66
C GLY A 703 -42.35 -48.70 -8.76
N ASN A 704 -43.52 -49.18 -9.24
CA ASN A 704 -44.73 -49.30 -8.43
C ASN A 704 -44.77 -50.66 -7.75
N LEU A 705 -44.00 -50.79 -6.66
CA LEU A 705 -43.89 -52.02 -5.91
C LEU A 705 -45.13 -52.30 -5.04
N ASP A 706 -46.03 -51.33 -4.82
CA ASP A 706 -47.22 -51.51 -3.97
C ASP A 706 -48.34 -52.33 -4.62
N LYS A 707 -48.28 -52.57 -5.93
CA LYS A 707 -49.26 -53.41 -6.61
C LYS A 707 -49.16 -54.87 -6.13
N ARG A 708 -50.31 -55.51 -5.92
CA ARG A 708 -50.43 -56.91 -5.52
C ARG A 708 -51.32 -57.66 -6.49
N GLY A 709 -51.02 -58.95 -6.67
CA GLY A 709 -51.84 -59.83 -7.48
C GLY A 709 -53.16 -60.13 -6.78
N ASP A 710 -54.25 -60.15 -7.53
CA ASP A 710 -55.58 -60.44 -6.99
C ASP A 710 -55.75 -61.95 -6.74
N VAL A 711 -55.62 -62.34 -5.49
CA VAL A 711 -55.65 -63.74 -5.04
C VAL A 711 -57.04 -64.38 -5.18
N GLU A 712 -58.12 -63.58 -5.16
CA GLU A 712 -59.49 -64.12 -5.18
C GLU A 712 -59.96 -64.52 -6.58
N LYS A 713 -59.26 -64.06 -7.64
CA LYS A 713 -59.48 -64.50 -9.02
C LYS A 713 -59.05 -65.94 -9.31
N PHE A 714 -58.23 -66.54 -8.44
CA PHE A 714 -57.60 -67.83 -8.69
C PHE A 714 -58.04 -68.88 -7.66
N GLN A 715 -58.16 -70.13 -8.11
CA GLN A 715 -58.44 -71.29 -7.27
C GLN A 715 -57.37 -72.37 -7.43
N GLY A 716 -57.27 -73.27 -6.46
CA GLY A 716 -56.28 -74.35 -6.45
C GLY A 716 -54.83 -73.84 -6.42
N GLU A 717 -53.94 -74.48 -7.16
CA GLU A 717 -52.50 -74.15 -7.19
C GLU A 717 -52.20 -72.77 -7.78
N TYR A 718 -53.02 -72.26 -8.70
CA TYR A 718 -52.83 -70.90 -9.25
C TYR A 718 -52.96 -69.81 -8.17
N LYS A 719 -53.82 -70.02 -7.17
CA LYS A 719 -53.92 -69.14 -5.99
C LYS A 719 -52.62 -69.12 -5.18
N GLN A 720 -51.95 -70.26 -5.04
CA GLN A 720 -50.70 -70.37 -4.30
C GLN A 720 -49.55 -69.63 -5.00
N VAL A 721 -49.52 -69.63 -6.35
CA VAL A 721 -48.52 -68.88 -7.12
C VAL A 721 -48.65 -67.37 -6.86
N VAL A 722 -49.86 -66.82 -6.96
CA VAL A 722 -50.10 -65.38 -6.72
C VAL A 722 -49.81 -64.99 -5.27
N LEU A 723 -50.20 -65.84 -4.29
CA LEU A 723 -49.84 -65.66 -2.88
C LEU A 723 -48.32 -65.65 -2.67
N GLY A 724 -47.59 -66.54 -3.35
CA GLY A 724 -46.13 -66.59 -3.31
C GLY A 724 -45.49 -65.29 -3.80
N ILE A 725 -45.93 -64.78 -4.95
CA ILE A 725 -45.43 -63.53 -5.54
C ILE A 725 -45.69 -62.34 -4.61
N ASN A 726 -46.89 -62.24 -4.03
CA ASN A 726 -47.23 -61.17 -3.11
C ASN A 726 -46.36 -61.18 -1.85
N ARG A 727 -46.09 -62.37 -1.27
CA ARG A 727 -45.19 -62.51 -0.11
C ARG A 727 -43.76 -62.09 -0.44
N THR A 728 -43.26 -62.38 -1.65
CA THR A 728 -41.93 -61.93 -2.08
C THR A 728 -41.87 -60.41 -2.18
N LEU A 729 -42.89 -59.76 -2.76
CA LEU A 729 -42.96 -58.30 -2.83
C LEU A 729 -43.00 -57.67 -1.43
N GLU A 730 -43.79 -58.21 -0.51
CA GLU A 730 -43.85 -57.74 0.88
C GLU A 730 -42.49 -57.78 1.59
N ALA A 731 -41.72 -58.86 1.39
CA ALA A 731 -40.41 -59.00 2.02
C ALA A 731 -39.34 -58.01 1.49
N VAL A 732 -39.50 -57.51 0.26
CA VAL A 732 -38.54 -56.59 -0.38
C VAL A 732 -38.90 -55.12 -0.11
N ILE A 733 -40.19 -54.78 -0.05
CA ILE A 733 -40.63 -53.37 0.02
C ILE A 733 -40.35 -52.73 1.38
N ALA A 734 -40.60 -53.45 2.48
CA ALA A 734 -40.47 -52.88 3.82
C ALA A 734 -39.07 -52.31 4.13
N PRO A 735 -37.95 -53.04 3.91
CA PRO A 735 -36.61 -52.49 4.12
C PRO A 735 -36.26 -51.33 3.20
N ILE A 736 -36.68 -51.38 1.92
CA ILE A 736 -36.40 -50.31 0.95
C ILE A 736 -37.14 -49.02 1.32
N HIS A 737 -38.40 -49.14 1.73
CA HIS A 737 -39.20 -47.99 2.14
C HIS A 737 -38.65 -47.36 3.42
N GLU A 738 -38.27 -48.16 4.42
CA GLU A 738 -37.65 -47.64 5.65
C GLU A 738 -36.29 -46.97 5.36
N ALA A 739 -35.44 -47.57 4.54
CA ALA A 739 -34.17 -46.97 4.12
C ALA A 739 -34.39 -45.62 3.41
N SER A 740 -35.39 -45.54 2.52
CA SER A 740 -35.76 -44.29 1.83
C SER A 740 -36.25 -43.22 2.80
N GLN A 741 -37.05 -43.59 3.82
CA GLN A 741 -37.49 -42.67 4.86
C GLN A 741 -36.32 -42.14 5.69
N VAL A 742 -35.41 -43.01 6.13
CA VAL A 742 -34.21 -42.62 6.89
C VAL A 742 -33.31 -41.71 6.04
N LEU A 743 -33.12 -42.01 4.75
CA LEU A 743 -32.38 -41.14 3.82
C LEU A 743 -33.06 -39.78 3.61
N THR A 744 -34.39 -39.76 3.56
CA THR A 744 -35.16 -38.51 3.46
C THR A 744 -34.99 -37.65 4.71
N GLU A 745 -35.00 -38.26 5.90
CA GLU A 745 -34.72 -37.55 7.16
C GLU A 745 -33.27 -37.06 7.21
N MET A 746 -32.31 -37.88 6.79
CA MET A 746 -30.91 -37.48 6.67
C MET A 746 -30.72 -36.31 5.69
N ALA A 747 -31.43 -36.30 4.55
CA ALA A 747 -31.40 -35.20 3.58
C ALA A 747 -31.99 -33.89 4.15
N LYS A 748 -32.91 -33.97 5.11
CA LYS A 748 -33.41 -32.83 5.89
C LYS A 748 -32.46 -32.41 7.02
N GLY A 749 -31.32 -33.10 7.20
CA GLY A 749 -30.35 -32.86 8.28
C GLY A 749 -30.67 -33.57 9.60
N ASN A 750 -31.69 -34.44 9.64
CA ASN A 750 -32.05 -35.21 10.83
C ASN A 750 -31.24 -36.52 10.91
N LEU A 751 -30.17 -36.51 11.72
CA LEU A 751 -29.29 -37.66 11.97
C LEU A 751 -29.69 -38.50 13.20
N HIS A 752 -30.95 -38.40 13.65
CA HIS A 752 -31.45 -39.19 14.77
C HIS A 752 -32.35 -40.36 14.34
N THR A 753 -32.86 -40.31 13.11
CA THR A 753 -33.67 -41.40 12.54
C THR A 753 -32.75 -42.51 12.03
N LEU A 754 -33.00 -43.75 12.45
CA LEU A 754 -32.22 -44.94 12.08
C LEU A 754 -33.17 -46.02 11.56
N MET A 755 -32.67 -46.94 10.75
CA MET A 755 -33.41 -48.15 10.40
C MET A 755 -33.52 -49.05 11.63
N GLN A 756 -34.76 -49.36 12.04
CA GLN A 756 -35.12 -50.15 13.21
C GLN A 756 -35.52 -51.59 12.85
N GLY A 757 -36.00 -51.84 11.62
CA GLY A 757 -36.48 -53.16 11.23
C GLY A 757 -35.46 -54.28 11.41
N GLU A 758 -35.94 -55.48 11.77
CA GLU A 758 -35.13 -56.70 11.87
C GLU A 758 -35.02 -57.35 10.49
N TYR A 759 -33.94 -57.03 9.79
CA TYR A 759 -33.66 -57.51 8.44
C TYR A 759 -32.53 -58.52 8.42
N ALA A 760 -32.54 -59.43 7.44
CA ALA A 760 -31.51 -60.45 7.25
C ALA A 760 -30.87 -60.34 5.86
N GLY A 761 -29.67 -60.89 5.70
CA GLY A 761 -28.93 -60.87 4.43
C GLY A 761 -28.57 -59.45 4.00
N ASP A 762 -28.73 -59.15 2.71
CA ASP A 762 -28.32 -57.86 2.12
C ASP A 762 -29.06 -56.66 2.72
N HIS A 763 -30.30 -56.83 3.16
CA HIS A 763 -31.06 -55.77 3.83
C HIS A 763 -30.48 -55.41 5.21
N ALA A 764 -29.87 -56.36 5.92
CA ALA A 764 -29.16 -56.08 7.18
C ALA A 764 -27.90 -55.25 6.93
N VAL A 765 -27.17 -55.55 5.85
CA VAL A 765 -25.99 -54.78 5.44
C VAL A 765 -26.38 -53.32 5.14
N ILE A 766 -27.51 -53.09 4.46
CA ILE A 766 -28.03 -51.74 4.21
C ILE A 766 -28.35 -51.02 5.52
N LYS A 767 -29.06 -51.67 6.46
CA LYS A 767 -29.36 -51.13 7.80
C LYS A 767 -28.08 -50.72 8.53
N ASP A 768 -27.11 -51.62 8.63
CA ASP A 768 -25.88 -51.39 9.39
C ASP A 768 -25.00 -50.31 8.75
N ALA A 769 -24.91 -50.29 7.41
CA ALA A 769 -24.16 -49.26 6.69
C ALA A 769 -24.80 -47.87 6.85
N LEU A 770 -26.14 -47.78 6.73
CA LEU A 770 -26.87 -46.52 6.87
C LEU A 770 -26.79 -46.00 8.30
N ASN A 771 -27.06 -46.87 9.29
CA ASN A 771 -27.00 -46.51 10.70
C ASN A 771 -25.56 -46.17 11.15
N GLY A 772 -24.56 -46.90 10.68
CA GLY A 772 -23.15 -46.62 10.97
C GLY A 772 -22.69 -45.28 10.40
N THR A 773 -23.13 -44.94 9.18
CA THR A 773 -22.85 -43.63 8.57
C THR A 773 -23.46 -42.49 9.38
N ILE A 774 -24.73 -42.63 9.77
CA ILE A 774 -25.43 -41.65 10.62
C ILE A 774 -24.72 -41.49 11.97
N GLY A 775 -24.32 -42.60 12.60
CA GLY A 775 -23.58 -42.59 13.87
C GLY A 775 -22.25 -41.84 13.79
N ASN A 776 -21.46 -42.09 12.75
CA ASN A 776 -20.17 -41.43 12.55
C ASN A 776 -20.34 -39.92 12.32
N ILE A 777 -21.23 -39.51 11.40
CA ILE A 777 -21.47 -38.09 11.11
C ILE A 777 -21.96 -37.36 12.36
N ARG A 778 -22.89 -37.97 13.12
CA ARG A 778 -23.38 -37.38 14.37
C ARG A 778 -22.28 -37.21 15.41
N SER A 779 -21.37 -38.20 15.53
CA SER A 779 -20.24 -38.11 16.44
C SER A 779 -19.29 -36.97 16.05
N TYR A 780 -18.96 -36.83 14.76
CA TYR A 780 -18.07 -35.78 14.27
C TYR A 780 -18.69 -34.39 14.46
N ILE A 781 -19.96 -34.19 14.09
CA ILE A 781 -20.65 -32.92 14.28
C ILE A 781 -20.70 -32.53 15.76
N LYS A 782 -20.96 -33.50 16.65
CA LYS A 782 -21.01 -33.25 18.10
C LYS A 782 -19.67 -32.72 18.61
N GLU A 783 -18.56 -33.40 18.33
CA GLU A 783 -17.23 -33.01 18.82
C GLU A 783 -16.75 -31.70 18.18
N ILE A 784 -17.00 -31.48 16.88
CA ILE A 784 -16.72 -30.19 16.22
C ILE A 784 -17.50 -29.07 16.91
N SER A 785 -18.78 -29.29 17.22
CA SER A 785 -19.61 -28.28 17.89
C SER A 785 -19.14 -28.00 19.32
N GLU A 786 -18.73 -29.03 20.06
CA GLU A 786 -18.16 -28.89 21.41
C GLU A 786 -16.86 -28.09 21.37
N VAL A 787 -15.94 -28.41 20.46
CA VAL A 787 -14.67 -27.65 20.32
C VAL A 787 -14.91 -26.22 19.85
N LEU A 788 -15.84 -25.98 18.93
CA LEU A 788 -16.19 -24.62 18.50
C LEU A 788 -16.87 -23.80 19.62
N ALA A 789 -17.69 -24.43 20.46
CA ALA A 789 -18.30 -23.78 21.61
C ALA A 789 -17.21 -23.35 22.61
N GLU A 790 -16.31 -24.25 22.97
CA GLU A 790 -15.18 -23.93 23.84
C GLU A 790 -14.25 -22.87 23.23
N LEU A 791 -13.98 -22.94 21.93
CA LEU A 791 -13.22 -21.91 21.20
C LEU A 791 -13.90 -20.54 21.28
N SER A 792 -15.23 -20.48 21.22
CA SER A 792 -16.01 -19.24 21.34
C SER A 792 -15.96 -18.64 22.75
N GLU A 793 -15.78 -19.48 23.77
CA GLU A 793 -15.55 -19.08 25.16
C GLU A 793 -14.06 -18.75 25.44
N GLY A 794 -13.21 -18.78 24.40
CA GLY A 794 -11.79 -18.41 24.49
C GLY A 794 -10.86 -19.55 24.93
N ASN A 795 -11.33 -20.80 24.96
CA ASN A 795 -10.49 -21.95 25.28
C ASN A 795 -9.73 -22.47 24.04
N LEU A 796 -8.42 -22.24 24.01
CA LEU A 796 -7.52 -22.65 22.93
C LEU A 796 -6.64 -23.85 23.31
N ASP A 797 -6.76 -24.37 24.52
CA ASP A 797 -6.03 -25.56 24.99
C ASP A 797 -6.75 -26.87 24.65
N LEU A 798 -7.39 -26.90 23.47
CA LEU A 798 -8.21 -28.02 23.02
C LEU A 798 -7.74 -28.55 21.67
N SER A 799 -7.87 -29.87 21.53
CA SER A 799 -7.63 -30.58 20.28
C SER A 799 -8.60 -31.73 20.10
N ILE A 800 -9.05 -31.91 18.87
CA ILE A 800 -9.82 -33.09 18.44
C ILE A 800 -8.86 -34.27 18.43
N THR A 801 -9.11 -35.25 19.31
CA THR A 801 -8.27 -36.45 19.45
C THR A 801 -8.90 -37.68 18.78
N ALA A 802 -10.21 -37.67 18.53
CA ALA A 802 -10.93 -38.78 17.91
C ALA A 802 -10.42 -39.12 16.49
N ASP A 803 -10.63 -40.37 16.08
CA ASP A 803 -10.21 -40.90 14.78
C ASP A 803 -11.25 -40.60 13.69
N TYR A 804 -11.03 -39.54 12.93
CA TYR A 804 -11.89 -39.15 11.82
C TYR A 804 -11.47 -39.94 10.58
N LYS A 805 -12.44 -40.36 9.76
CA LYS A 805 -12.18 -41.19 8.57
C LYS A 805 -12.47 -40.42 7.29
N GLY A 806 -11.70 -40.71 6.25
CA GLY A 806 -11.86 -40.12 4.91
C GLY A 806 -11.73 -38.59 4.94
N ASP A 807 -12.65 -37.91 4.26
CA ASP A 807 -12.60 -36.45 4.06
C ASP A 807 -12.73 -35.64 5.38
N PHE A 808 -13.20 -36.26 6.47
CA PHE A 808 -13.30 -35.60 7.77
C PHE A 808 -11.94 -35.40 8.46
N VAL A 809 -10.88 -36.14 8.10
CA VAL A 809 -9.52 -35.96 8.67
C VAL A 809 -9.02 -34.53 8.47
N ILE A 810 -9.28 -33.94 7.30
CA ILE A 810 -8.86 -32.58 6.95
C ILE A 810 -9.51 -31.54 7.88
N ILE A 811 -10.77 -31.77 8.29
CA ILE A 811 -11.48 -30.89 9.22
C ILE A 811 -10.81 -30.95 10.61
N LYS A 812 -10.52 -32.16 11.11
CA LYS A 812 -9.79 -32.35 12.37
C LYS A 812 -8.44 -31.63 12.36
N GLU A 813 -7.63 -31.85 11.33
CA GLU A 813 -6.30 -31.22 11.20
C GLU A 813 -6.41 -29.70 11.13
N SER A 814 -7.36 -29.18 10.35
CA SER A 814 -7.58 -27.74 10.22
C SER A 814 -8.00 -27.11 11.54
N MET A 815 -8.93 -27.73 12.29
CA MET A 815 -9.37 -27.23 13.59
C MET A 815 -8.24 -27.22 14.62
N ASN A 816 -7.47 -28.31 14.73
CA ASN A 816 -6.31 -28.38 15.62
C ASN A 816 -5.23 -27.35 15.25
N ARG A 817 -5.03 -27.09 13.96
CA ARG A 817 -4.10 -26.07 13.49
C ARG A 817 -4.58 -24.66 13.84
N ILE A 818 -5.88 -24.39 13.74
CA ILE A 818 -6.47 -23.10 14.13
C ILE A 818 -6.25 -22.84 15.62
N THR A 819 -6.59 -23.79 16.50
CA THR A 819 -6.41 -23.61 17.95
C THR A 819 -4.95 -23.40 18.32
N THR A 820 -4.05 -24.19 17.73
CA THR A 820 -2.59 -24.06 17.94
C THR A 820 -2.06 -22.70 17.47
N THR A 821 -2.43 -22.27 16.25
CA THR A 821 -1.91 -21.02 15.66
C THR A 821 -2.42 -19.80 16.42
N LEU A 822 -3.72 -19.77 16.76
CA LEU A 822 -4.29 -18.69 17.56
C LEU A 822 -3.66 -18.63 18.96
N SER A 823 -3.45 -19.79 19.58
CA SER A 823 -2.77 -19.87 20.88
C SER A 823 -1.35 -19.32 20.81
N GLN A 824 -0.60 -19.64 19.75
CA GLN A 824 0.76 -19.13 19.55
C GLN A 824 0.77 -17.60 19.37
N VAL A 825 -0.07 -17.07 18.47
CA VAL A 825 -0.16 -15.63 18.21
C VAL A 825 -0.53 -14.84 19.47
N LEU A 826 -1.50 -15.33 20.25
CA LEU A 826 -1.88 -14.69 21.51
C LEU A 826 -0.78 -14.78 22.57
N SER A 827 -0.01 -15.89 22.60
CA SER A 827 1.15 -16.00 23.48
C SER A 827 2.25 -14.98 23.10
N GLU A 828 2.53 -14.83 21.81
CA GLU A 828 3.48 -13.82 21.31
C GLU A 828 3.04 -12.40 21.66
N ILE A 829 1.74 -12.08 21.53
CA ILE A 829 1.17 -10.78 21.94
C ILE A 829 1.33 -10.57 23.45
N ARG A 830 1.11 -11.60 24.27
CA ARG A 830 1.29 -11.53 25.73
C ARG A 830 2.75 -11.25 26.10
N ILE A 831 3.71 -11.91 25.45
CA ILE A 831 5.15 -11.68 25.64
C ILE A 831 5.53 -10.25 25.22
N ALA A 832 5.10 -9.82 24.02
CA ALA A 832 5.37 -8.48 23.53
C ALA A 832 4.77 -7.40 24.45
N SER A 833 3.55 -7.59 24.93
CA SER A 833 2.90 -6.68 25.87
C SER A 833 3.67 -6.58 27.20
N ASN A 834 4.16 -7.71 27.74
CA ASN A 834 5.01 -7.71 28.93
C ASN A 834 6.33 -6.95 28.69
N GLN A 835 6.95 -7.11 27.52
CA GLN A 835 8.16 -6.37 27.15
C GLN A 835 7.90 -4.87 27.02
N VAL A 836 6.78 -4.46 26.41
CA VAL A 836 6.38 -3.05 26.31
C VAL A 836 6.10 -2.48 27.71
N ALA A 837 5.38 -3.19 28.57
CA ALA A 837 5.09 -2.73 29.94
C ALA A 837 6.38 -2.58 30.78
N SER A 838 7.32 -3.51 30.64
CA SER A 838 8.62 -3.45 31.30
C SER A 838 9.50 -2.32 30.75
N GLY A 839 9.58 -2.20 29.42
CA GLY A 839 10.32 -1.13 28.74
C GLY A 839 9.77 0.25 29.09
N SER A 840 8.45 0.40 29.11
CA SER A 840 7.79 1.67 29.47
C SER A 840 8.08 2.04 30.92
N ARG A 841 8.03 1.10 31.88
CA ARG A 841 8.45 1.36 33.26
C ARG A 841 9.91 1.78 33.37
N GLN A 842 10.80 1.19 32.57
CA GLN A 842 12.22 1.57 32.53
C GLN A 842 12.41 2.99 31.96
N VAL A 843 11.70 3.35 30.89
CA VAL A 843 11.74 4.70 30.30
C VAL A 843 11.13 5.73 31.26
N SER A 844 10.03 5.42 31.94
CA SER A 844 9.41 6.28 32.96
C SER A 844 10.40 6.55 34.10
N ASN A 845 11.03 5.51 34.67
CA ASN A 845 12.06 5.66 35.69
C ASN A 845 13.26 6.48 35.18
N GLY A 846 13.74 6.22 33.97
CA GLY A 846 14.83 6.97 33.36
C GLY A 846 14.49 8.45 33.16
N SER A 847 13.24 8.75 32.78
CA SER A 847 12.73 10.11 32.63
C SER A 847 12.64 10.83 33.98
N GLN A 848 12.24 10.12 35.04
CA GLN A 848 12.19 10.67 36.39
C GLN A 848 13.60 10.99 36.93
N VAL A 849 14.58 10.10 36.67
CA VAL A 849 15.99 10.36 36.98
C VAL A 849 16.52 11.55 36.17
N LEU A 850 16.17 11.66 34.89
CA LEU A 850 16.55 12.81 34.05
C LEU A 850 15.91 14.12 34.55
N SER A 851 14.65 14.09 34.97
CA SER A 851 13.94 15.23 35.58
C SER A 851 14.61 15.68 36.88
N GLN A 852 15.01 14.73 37.72
CA GLN A 852 15.76 15.05 38.93
C GLN A 852 17.15 15.62 38.59
N GLY A 853 17.89 14.98 37.68
CA GLY A 853 19.21 15.46 37.24
C GLY A 853 19.15 16.85 36.59
N THR A 854 18.09 17.17 35.86
CA THR A 854 17.88 18.52 35.30
C THR A 854 17.58 19.56 36.37
N THR A 855 16.87 19.19 37.44
CA THR A 855 16.65 20.08 38.61
C THR A 855 17.96 20.38 39.35
N GLU A 856 18.79 19.35 39.55
CA GLU A 856 20.12 19.49 40.14
C GLU A 856 21.04 20.34 39.26
N GLN A 857 21.05 20.09 37.94
CA GLN A 857 21.80 20.89 36.97
C GLN A 857 21.33 22.34 36.92
N ALA A 858 20.01 22.60 37.00
CA ALA A 858 19.48 23.96 37.03
C ALA A 858 19.99 24.74 38.24
N SER A 859 20.05 24.09 39.41
CA SER A 859 20.60 24.67 40.63
C SER A 859 22.09 24.98 40.49
N ALA A 860 22.87 24.03 39.93
CA ALA A 860 24.30 24.24 39.68
C ALA A 860 24.56 25.38 38.68
N ILE A 861 23.72 25.53 37.66
CA ILE A 861 23.80 26.64 36.70
C ILE A 861 23.46 27.98 37.36
N GLN A 862 22.47 28.03 38.25
CA GLN A 862 22.16 29.25 39.02
C GLN A 862 23.35 29.67 39.89
N GLU A 863 23.99 28.71 40.56
CA GLU A 863 25.19 28.96 41.37
C GLU A 863 26.37 29.42 40.50
N LEU A 864 26.64 28.74 39.38
CA LEU A 864 27.66 29.14 38.42
C LEU A 864 27.42 30.56 37.87
N THR A 865 26.17 30.91 37.56
CA THR A 865 25.82 32.25 37.08
C THR A 865 26.11 33.31 38.14
N ALA A 866 25.79 33.01 39.41
CA ALA A 866 26.12 33.89 40.53
C ALA A 866 27.63 34.07 40.68
N SER A 867 28.40 32.97 40.67
CA SER A 867 29.87 33.01 40.75
C SER A 867 30.52 33.73 39.56
N MET A 868 29.98 33.57 38.35
CA MET A 868 30.47 34.28 37.15
C MET A 868 30.19 35.78 37.22
N ASN A 869 29.02 36.18 37.71
CA ASN A 869 28.73 37.59 37.93
C ASN A 869 29.62 38.21 39.01
N GLU A 870 29.89 37.48 40.10
CA GLU A 870 30.81 37.92 41.15
C GLU A 870 32.24 38.04 40.62
N MET A 871 32.73 37.05 39.87
CA MET A 871 34.03 37.13 39.18
C MET A 871 34.07 38.32 38.22
N ALA A 872 33.05 38.56 37.40
CA ALA A 872 33.02 39.70 36.49
C ALA A 872 33.17 41.04 37.23
N LEU A 873 32.50 41.16 38.38
CA LEU A 873 32.58 42.32 39.26
C LEU A 873 34.00 42.48 39.83
N GLN A 874 34.58 41.43 40.40
CA GLN A 874 35.95 41.44 40.94
C GLN A 874 36.99 41.74 39.86
N THR A 875 36.82 41.19 38.66
CA THR A 875 37.77 41.41 37.56
C THR A 875 37.75 42.88 37.10
N LYS A 876 36.55 43.47 37.05
CA LYS A 876 36.38 44.89 36.75
C LYS A 876 36.95 45.78 37.87
N GLU A 877 36.78 45.38 39.12
CA GLU A 877 37.39 46.05 40.28
C GLU A 877 38.92 45.96 40.25
N ASN A 878 39.50 44.80 39.90
CA ASN A 878 40.93 44.63 39.71
C ASN A 878 41.47 45.55 38.61
N ALA A 879 40.79 45.65 37.47
CA ALA A 879 41.17 46.58 36.40
C ALA A 879 41.16 48.05 36.88
N ALA A 880 40.12 48.44 37.64
CA ALA A 880 40.02 49.77 38.20
C ALA A 880 41.12 50.06 39.24
N ASN A 881 41.37 49.11 40.15
CA ASN A 881 42.42 49.21 41.17
C ASN A 881 43.81 49.27 40.52
N SER A 882 44.06 48.49 39.46
CA SER A 882 45.31 48.58 38.69
C SER A 882 45.50 49.97 38.09
N ASN A 883 44.46 50.56 37.49
CA ASN A 883 44.54 51.93 36.98
C ASN A 883 44.82 52.96 38.08
N GLU A 884 44.20 52.80 39.26
CA GLU A 884 44.47 53.67 40.42
C GLU A 884 45.92 53.51 40.92
N VAL A 885 46.41 52.26 41.02
CA VAL A 885 47.80 51.97 41.38
C VAL A 885 48.76 52.58 40.37
N ASN A 886 48.44 52.58 39.07
CA ASN A 886 49.29 53.17 38.05
C ASN A 886 49.49 54.69 38.30
N GLY A 887 48.43 55.39 38.72
CA GLY A 887 48.53 56.79 39.15
C GLY A 887 49.42 57.00 40.39
N LEU A 888 49.39 56.08 41.35
CA LEU A 888 50.29 56.12 42.52
C LEU A 888 51.75 55.83 42.14
N VAL A 889 51.97 54.87 41.23
CA VAL A 889 53.28 54.51 40.70
C VAL A 889 53.89 55.71 39.96
N GLU A 890 53.11 56.42 39.15
CA GLU A 890 53.55 57.63 38.48
C GLU A 890 53.88 58.77 39.46
N SER A 891 53.09 58.93 40.54
CA SER A 891 53.43 59.88 41.60
C SER A 891 54.73 59.49 42.33
N ALA A 892 54.96 58.21 42.58
CA ALA A 892 56.18 57.70 43.21
C ALA A 892 57.41 57.91 42.31
N LYS A 893 57.27 57.67 41.01
CA LYS A 893 58.30 57.95 39.99
C LYS A 893 58.72 59.43 40.05
N ASN A 894 57.74 60.33 39.96
CA ASN A 894 57.95 61.78 40.02
C ASN A 894 58.66 62.22 41.33
N HIS A 895 58.32 61.60 42.46
CA HIS A 895 59.00 61.90 43.74
C HIS A 895 60.45 61.41 43.75
N ALA A 896 60.72 60.22 43.22
CA ALA A 896 62.07 59.68 43.11
C ALA A 896 62.95 60.51 42.17
N GLU A 897 62.41 60.93 41.01
CA GLU A 897 63.08 61.82 40.06
C GLU A 897 63.41 63.18 40.68
N LYS A 898 62.47 63.80 41.40
CA LYS A 898 62.73 65.02 42.17
C LYS A 898 63.79 64.81 43.26
N GLY A 899 63.76 63.67 43.93
CA GLY A 899 64.79 63.29 44.91
C GLY A 899 66.17 63.22 44.25
N ASN A 900 66.26 62.63 43.06
CA ASN A 900 67.51 62.53 42.33
C ASN A 900 68.01 63.89 41.82
N LEU A 901 67.10 64.77 41.38
CA LEU A 901 67.42 66.17 41.06
C LEU A 901 68.04 66.90 42.25
N HIS A 902 67.44 66.80 43.44
CA HIS A 902 68.04 67.38 44.66
C HIS A 902 69.41 66.77 45.00
N MET A 903 69.65 65.49 44.67
CA MET A 903 70.99 64.89 44.82
C MET A 903 72.00 65.42 43.83
N LYS A 904 71.60 65.72 42.59
CA LYS A 904 72.45 66.44 41.63
C LYS A 904 72.82 67.83 42.16
N ASP A 905 71.86 68.57 42.71
CA ASP A 905 72.12 69.89 43.33
C ASP A 905 73.07 69.79 44.55
N MET A 906 72.89 68.76 45.38
CA MET A 906 73.77 68.50 46.53
C MET A 906 75.18 68.14 46.08
N LEU A 907 75.34 67.32 45.05
CA LEU A 907 76.64 66.98 44.47
C LEU A 907 77.34 68.20 43.89
N ALA A 908 76.60 69.08 43.18
CA ALA A 908 77.12 70.35 42.71
C ALA A 908 77.62 71.22 43.87
N SER A 909 76.82 71.36 44.93
CA SER A 909 77.18 72.12 46.15
C SER A 909 78.41 71.51 46.86
N MET A 910 78.52 70.19 46.94
CA MET A 910 79.71 69.51 47.50
C MET A 910 80.95 69.75 46.65
N GLY A 911 80.79 69.79 45.32
CA GLY A 911 81.84 70.18 44.39
C GLY A 911 82.35 71.61 44.65
N GLU A 912 81.43 72.55 44.83
CA GLU A 912 81.75 73.95 45.17
C GLU A 912 82.45 74.07 46.53
N ILE A 913 81.97 73.36 47.57
CA ILE A 913 82.61 73.35 48.90
C ILE A 913 84.02 72.75 48.83
N ASN A 914 84.21 71.68 48.05
CA ASN A 914 85.51 71.07 47.85
C ASN A 914 86.48 72.05 47.15
N ALA A 915 86.01 72.75 46.12
CA ALA A 915 86.79 73.77 45.42
C ALA A 915 87.16 74.95 46.34
N ALA A 916 86.21 75.44 47.16
CA ALA A 916 86.45 76.49 48.15
C ALA A 916 87.48 76.04 49.20
N SER A 917 87.37 74.80 49.70
CA SER A 917 88.31 74.22 50.67
C SER A 917 89.72 74.06 50.10
N ALA A 918 89.83 73.65 48.83
CA ALA A 918 91.11 73.58 48.12
C ALA A 918 91.76 74.96 47.94
N ASN A 919 90.95 76.00 47.67
CA ASN A 919 91.43 77.38 47.61
C ASN A 919 91.90 77.88 48.99
N ILE A 920 91.18 77.56 50.06
CA ILE A 920 91.63 77.86 51.44
C ILE A 920 92.95 77.15 51.73
N SER A 921 93.09 75.87 51.38
CA SER A 921 94.35 75.12 51.55
C SER A 921 95.53 75.80 50.85
N LYS A 922 95.33 76.31 49.61
CA LYS A 922 96.34 77.14 48.92
C LYS A 922 96.69 78.41 49.68
N ILE A 923 95.70 79.13 50.22
CA ILE A 923 95.93 80.35 51.01
C ILE A 923 96.72 80.02 52.28
N ILE A 924 96.34 78.96 53.00
CA ILE A 924 97.02 78.50 54.21
C ILE A 924 98.49 78.18 53.92
N LYS A 925 98.79 77.54 52.79
CA LYS A 925 100.17 77.30 52.35
C LYS A 925 100.97 78.60 52.14
N VAL A 926 100.35 79.61 51.52
CA VAL A 926 100.99 80.94 51.36
C VAL A 926 101.24 81.61 52.71
N ILE A 927 100.33 81.47 53.68
CA ILE A 927 100.52 82.01 55.03
C ILE A 927 101.65 81.27 55.76
N ASP A 928 101.79 79.95 55.57
CA ASP A 928 102.92 79.18 56.12
C ASP A 928 104.25 79.70 55.56
N ASP A 929 104.31 79.92 54.24
CA ASP A 929 105.48 80.49 53.57
C ASP A 929 105.81 81.89 54.11
N ILE A 930 104.80 82.75 54.34
CA ILE A 930 104.99 84.08 54.96
C ILE A 930 105.50 83.95 56.40
N ALA A 931 104.94 83.05 57.21
CA ALA A 931 105.39 82.80 58.57
C ALA A 931 106.85 82.30 58.59
N PHE A 932 107.20 81.39 57.68
CA PHE A 932 108.57 80.92 57.51
C PHE A 932 109.53 82.06 57.10
N GLN A 933 109.17 82.86 56.09
CA GLN A 933 109.97 84.03 55.68
C GLN A 933 110.12 85.05 56.82
N THR A 934 109.06 85.31 57.57
CA THR A 934 109.06 86.23 58.71
C THR A 934 109.98 85.72 59.83
N ASN A 935 110.00 84.40 60.07
CA ASN A 935 110.91 83.77 61.02
C ASN A 935 112.39 83.93 60.62
N ILE A 936 112.71 83.82 59.31
CA ILE A 936 114.06 84.05 58.77
C ILE A 936 114.44 85.54 58.85
N LEU A 937 113.53 86.46 58.51
CA LEU A 937 113.73 87.90 58.64
C LEU A 937 114.00 88.31 60.09
N ALA A 938 113.23 87.75 61.02
CA ALA A 938 113.39 87.97 62.45
C ALA A 938 114.72 87.41 62.97
N LEU A 939 115.14 86.23 62.49
CA LEU A 939 116.46 85.67 62.79
C LEU A 939 117.59 86.59 62.28
N ASN A 940 117.50 87.06 61.03
CA ASN A 940 118.48 88.00 60.47
C ASN A 940 118.52 89.32 61.25
N ALA A 941 117.36 89.86 61.65
CA ALA A 941 117.27 91.05 62.49
C ALA A 941 117.84 90.83 63.90
N ALA A 942 117.62 89.65 64.51
CA ALA A 942 118.19 89.29 65.81
C ALA A 942 119.72 89.17 65.76
N VAL A 943 120.26 88.61 64.66
CA VAL A 943 121.72 88.55 64.41
C VAL A 943 122.30 89.95 64.26
N GLU A 944 121.67 90.83 63.48
CA GLU A 944 122.17 92.19 63.26
C GLU A 944 122.03 93.06 64.53
N ALA A 945 120.99 92.84 65.33
CA ALA A 945 120.84 93.44 66.65
C ALA A 945 121.90 92.95 67.65
N ALA A 946 122.29 91.66 67.62
CA ALA A 946 123.41 91.13 68.41
C ALA A 946 124.75 91.73 67.96
N ARG A 947 124.91 92.01 66.66
CA ARG A 947 126.09 92.66 66.06
C ARG A 947 126.25 94.13 66.47
N ALA A 948 125.14 94.85 66.68
CA ALA A 948 125.11 96.25 67.12
C ALA A 948 125.37 96.45 68.64
N GLY A 949 125.58 95.38 69.42
CA GLY A 949 125.98 95.44 70.82
C GLY A 949 125.00 96.21 71.71
N ALA A 950 125.49 97.17 72.51
CA ALA A 950 124.67 97.89 73.51
C ALA A 950 123.51 98.72 72.89
N HIS A 951 123.65 99.18 71.65
CA HIS A 951 122.63 99.97 70.93
C HIS A 951 121.53 99.11 70.29
N GLY A 952 121.77 97.80 70.10
CA GLY A 952 120.82 96.87 69.47
C GLY A 952 119.85 96.18 70.44
N LYS A 953 119.99 96.37 71.76
CA LYS A 953 119.21 95.65 72.79
C LYS A 953 117.69 95.78 72.63
N GLY A 954 117.17 96.96 72.27
CA GLY A 954 115.74 97.14 72.00
C GLY A 954 115.28 96.43 70.72
N PHE A 955 116.14 96.42 69.69
CA PHE A 955 115.85 95.78 68.40
C PHE A 955 115.90 94.25 68.49
N ALA A 956 116.80 93.70 69.31
CA ALA A 956 116.90 92.26 69.57
C ALA A 956 115.64 91.70 70.25
N VAL A 957 115.03 92.46 71.18
CA VAL A 957 113.77 92.08 71.82
C VAL A 957 112.62 92.07 70.81
N VAL A 958 112.53 93.09 69.95
CA VAL A 958 111.51 93.13 68.87
C VAL A 958 111.72 91.98 67.88
N ALA A 959 112.96 91.68 67.51
CA ALA A 959 113.27 90.57 66.60
C ALA A 959 112.90 89.20 67.20
N GLU A 960 113.18 88.94 68.48
CA GLU A 960 112.77 87.69 69.15
C GLU A 960 111.24 87.61 69.28
N GLU A 961 110.56 88.72 69.54
CA GLU A 961 109.09 88.76 69.59
C GLU A 961 108.46 88.49 68.22
N VAL A 962 109.02 89.04 67.13
CA VAL A 962 108.59 88.75 65.75
C VAL A 962 108.88 87.29 65.38
N ARG A 963 110.02 86.74 65.83
CA ARG A 963 110.36 85.33 65.62
C ARG A 963 109.38 84.40 66.34
N SER A 964 109.07 84.71 67.60
CA SER A 964 108.07 84.02 68.40
C SER A 964 106.68 84.10 67.75
N LEU A 965 106.28 85.27 67.26
CA LEU A 965 105.02 85.46 66.53
C LEU A 965 104.96 84.65 65.23
N ALA A 966 106.06 84.61 64.48
CA ALA A 966 106.18 83.83 63.26
C ALA A 966 106.10 82.32 63.53
N ALA A 967 106.77 81.82 64.57
CA ALA A 967 106.69 80.42 65.00
C ALA A 967 105.28 80.05 65.48
N ARG A 968 104.62 80.93 66.24
CA ARG A 968 103.20 80.76 66.64
C ARG A 968 102.26 80.78 65.44
N SER A 969 102.52 81.62 64.44
CA SER A 969 101.73 81.69 63.22
C SER A 969 101.89 80.42 62.38
N ALA A 970 103.11 79.92 62.21
CA ALA A 970 103.37 78.65 61.52
C ALA A 970 102.70 77.46 62.23
N ALA A 971 102.74 77.42 63.57
CA ALA A 971 102.04 76.39 64.34
C ALA A 971 100.51 76.46 64.14
N ALA A 972 99.91 77.65 64.21
CA ALA A 972 98.48 77.85 63.98
C ALA A 972 98.06 77.53 62.53
N VAL A 973 98.92 77.85 61.56
CA VAL A 973 98.74 77.52 60.14
C VAL A 973 98.77 76.01 59.93
N LYS A 974 99.71 75.29 60.56
CA LYS A 974 99.79 73.83 60.50
C LYS A 974 98.52 73.17 61.07
N ASP A 975 98.02 73.66 62.21
CA ASP A 975 96.77 73.16 62.81
C ASP A 975 95.57 73.45 61.89
N THR A 976 95.52 74.63 61.28
CA THR A 976 94.47 75.01 60.32
C THR A 976 94.54 74.18 59.04
N ALA A 977 95.74 73.90 58.53
CA ALA A 977 95.94 73.02 57.37
C ALA A 977 95.40 71.62 57.64
N ALA A 978 95.69 71.05 58.81
CA ALA A 978 95.17 69.75 59.22
C ALA A 978 93.63 69.74 59.34
N LEU A 979 93.02 70.83 59.85
CA LEU A 979 91.57 70.99 59.91
C LEU A 979 90.92 71.10 58.52
N ILE A 980 91.56 71.82 57.59
CA ILE A 980 91.08 71.96 56.21
C ILE A 980 91.23 70.64 55.45
N GLU A 981 92.35 69.94 55.59
CA GLU A 981 92.56 68.62 55.00
C GLU A 981 91.53 67.60 55.53
N GLY A 982 91.28 67.61 56.84
CA GLY A 982 90.19 66.82 57.44
C GLY A 982 88.80 67.21 56.95
N SER A 983 88.56 68.50 56.66
CA SER A 983 87.30 68.98 56.09
C SER A 983 87.12 68.54 54.64
N MET A 984 88.18 68.62 53.81
CA MET A 984 88.16 68.10 52.45
C MET A 984 87.88 66.60 52.41
N SER A 985 88.50 65.82 53.30
CA SER A 985 88.25 64.38 53.42
C SER A 985 86.79 64.07 53.78
N LYS A 986 86.18 64.84 54.69
CA LYS A 986 84.75 64.72 55.03
C LYS A 986 83.83 65.12 53.88
N VAL A 987 84.15 66.19 53.15
CA VAL A 987 83.39 66.61 51.95
C VAL A 987 83.49 65.57 50.85
N HIS A 988 84.66 64.97 50.64
CA HIS A 988 84.84 63.88 49.67
C HIS A 988 84.00 62.66 50.03
N THR A 989 84.05 62.23 51.31
CA THR A 989 83.20 61.15 51.82
C THR A 989 81.71 61.47 51.65
N GLY A 990 81.29 62.69 51.97
CA GLY A 990 79.90 63.15 51.80
C GLY A 990 79.46 63.16 50.33
N SER A 991 80.34 63.60 49.43
CA SER A 991 80.10 63.57 47.98
C SER A 991 79.99 62.14 47.45
N ALA A 992 80.80 61.21 47.95
CA ALA A 992 80.71 59.80 47.55
C ALA A 992 79.37 59.17 47.98
N ILE A 993 78.94 59.41 49.22
CA ILE A 993 77.64 58.94 49.73
C ILE A 993 76.48 59.55 48.94
N ALA A 994 76.53 60.85 48.64
CA ALA A 994 75.49 61.51 47.85
C ALA A 994 75.42 60.94 46.42
N ASN A 995 76.56 60.61 45.81
CA ASN A 995 76.61 60.00 44.49
C ASN A 995 76.07 58.57 44.47
N GLU A 996 76.39 57.77 45.49
CA GLU A 996 75.81 56.44 45.68
C GLU A 996 74.30 56.52 45.92
N THR A 997 73.83 57.52 46.68
CA THR A 997 72.39 57.77 46.89
C THR A 997 71.69 58.19 45.60
N ALA A 998 72.30 59.03 44.78
CA ALA A 998 71.77 59.42 43.46
C ALA A 998 71.62 58.19 42.53
N ALA A 999 72.65 57.34 42.46
CA ALA A 999 72.60 56.11 41.69
C ALA A 999 71.51 55.13 42.19
N ALA A 1000 71.33 55.03 43.52
CA ALA A 1000 70.25 54.22 44.09
C ALA A 1000 68.86 54.78 43.74
N LEU A 1001 68.69 56.11 43.70
CA LEU A 1001 67.45 56.75 43.27
C LEU A 1001 67.15 56.51 41.78
N ASP A 1002 68.15 56.57 40.91
CA ASP A 1002 67.99 56.20 39.49
C ASP A 1002 67.57 54.74 39.32
N GLN A 1003 68.15 53.83 40.11
CA GLN A 1003 67.75 52.42 40.08
C GLN A 1003 66.30 52.25 40.57
N ILE A 1004 65.89 52.99 41.61
CA ILE A 1004 64.49 53.00 42.07
C ILE A 1004 63.55 53.48 40.97
N VAL A 1005 63.90 54.53 40.22
CA VAL A 1005 63.09 55.02 39.09
C VAL A 1005 62.90 53.92 38.04
N GLN A 1006 63.97 53.22 37.66
CA GLN A 1006 63.90 52.10 36.70
C GLN A 1006 63.06 50.92 37.22
N GLU A 1007 63.11 50.62 38.51
CA GLU A 1007 62.28 49.57 39.12
C GLU A 1007 60.80 49.99 39.16
N ILE A 1008 60.51 51.26 39.45
CA ILE A 1008 59.15 51.82 39.42
C ILE A 1008 58.55 51.75 38.01
N GLU A 1009 59.34 52.02 36.96
CA GLU A 1009 58.88 51.86 35.57
C GLU A 1009 58.49 50.42 35.23
N LYS A 1010 59.26 49.42 35.71
CA LYS A 1010 58.88 48.01 35.53
C LYS A 1010 57.60 47.66 36.29
N VAL A 1011 57.40 48.23 37.49
CA VAL A 1011 56.16 48.04 38.24
C VAL A 1011 54.98 48.64 37.48
N ALA A 1012 55.12 49.82 36.87
CA ALA A 1012 54.09 50.42 36.03
C ALA A 1012 53.68 49.49 34.88
N ASP A 1013 54.65 48.96 34.12
CA ASP A 1013 54.39 48.02 33.02
C ASP A 1013 53.66 46.74 33.47
N PHE A 1014 54.02 46.18 34.62
CA PHE A 1014 53.29 45.03 35.16
C PHE A 1014 51.86 45.37 35.57
N ILE A 1015 51.63 46.55 36.15
CA ILE A 1015 50.30 47.00 36.56
C ILE A 1015 49.41 47.23 35.34
N ASP A 1016 49.94 47.81 34.26
CA ASP A 1016 49.23 47.97 32.99
C ASP A 1016 48.87 46.61 32.36
N LYS A 1017 49.81 45.66 32.36
CA LYS A 1017 49.52 44.29 31.90
C LYS A 1017 48.42 43.62 32.73
N ILE A 1018 48.37 43.87 34.04
CA ILE A 1018 47.27 43.39 34.90
C ILE A 1018 45.96 44.08 34.53
N ALA A 1019 45.95 45.39 34.28
CA ALA A 1019 44.75 46.12 33.89
C ALA A 1019 44.16 45.60 32.56
N VAL A 1020 45.01 45.46 31.53
CA VAL A 1020 44.63 44.91 30.21
C VAL A 1020 44.13 43.48 30.35
N SER A 1021 44.89 42.60 31.01
CA SER A 1021 44.51 41.19 31.21
C SER A 1021 43.21 41.05 32.01
N SER A 1022 42.98 41.91 33.01
CA SER A 1022 41.72 41.94 33.78
C SER A 1022 40.54 42.38 32.91
N ASN A 1023 40.74 43.35 32.01
CA ASN A 1023 39.68 43.75 31.08
C ASN A 1023 39.35 42.64 30.05
N ASP A 1024 40.37 41.92 29.58
CA ASP A 1024 40.19 40.76 28.70
C ASP A 1024 39.46 39.62 29.42
N GLN A 1025 39.82 39.33 30.69
CA GLN A 1025 39.11 38.38 31.53
C GLN A 1025 37.64 38.76 31.72
N ALA A 1026 37.35 40.04 31.98
CA ALA A 1026 35.97 40.53 32.08
C ALA A 1026 35.17 40.28 30.78
N THR A 1027 35.80 40.47 29.62
CA THR A 1027 35.21 40.18 28.31
C THR A 1027 35.00 38.67 28.11
N GLY A 1028 35.97 37.84 28.51
CA GLY A 1028 35.85 36.38 28.47
C GLY A 1028 34.71 35.85 29.35
N ILE A 1029 34.51 36.43 30.53
CA ILE A 1029 33.41 36.07 31.43
C ILE A 1029 32.04 36.38 30.80
N ILE A 1030 31.91 37.48 30.02
CA ILE A 1030 30.67 37.77 29.29
C ILE A 1030 30.34 36.67 28.28
N GLN A 1031 31.35 36.14 27.56
CA GLN A 1031 31.14 35.00 26.66
C GLN A 1031 30.75 33.72 27.42
N ILE A 1032 31.40 33.44 28.56
CA ILE A 1032 31.05 32.29 29.40
C ILE A 1032 29.60 32.40 29.88
N ASN A 1033 29.15 33.58 30.33
CA ASN A 1033 27.77 33.82 30.75
C ASN A 1033 26.77 33.52 29.61
N LYS A 1034 27.08 33.93 28.38
CA LYS A 1034 26.26 33.59 27.21
C LYS A 1034 26.21 32.08 26.94
N GLY A 1035 27.32 31.37 27.15
CA GLY A 1035 27.37 29.91 27.09
C GLY A 1035 26.51 29.25 28.18
N ILE A 1036 26.53 29.79 29.40
CA ILE A 1036 25.70 29.33 30.52
C ILE A 1036 24.21 29.52 30.22
N GLU A 1037 23.81 30.65 29.63
CA GLU A 1037 22.41 30.87 29.19
C GLU A 1037 21.94 29.81 28.17
N GLN A 1038 22.79 29.43 27.23
CA GLN A 1038 22.49 28.37 26.26
C GLN A 1038 22.33 27.00 26.95
N VAL A 1039 23.22 26.66 27.88
CA VAL A 1039 23.10 25.43 28.67
C VAL A 1039 21.82 25.43 29.50
N SER A 1040 21.45 26.57 30.09
CA SER A 1040 20.18 26.73 30.83
C SER A 1040 18.96 26.42 29.95
N SER A 1041 18.95 26.90 28.69
CA SER A 1041 17.88 26.58 27.74
C SER A 1041 17.81 25.08 27.41
N VAL A 1042 18.95 24.39 27.32
CA VAL A 1042 18.99 22.93 27.10
C VAL A 1042 18.44 22.19 28.32
N ILE A 1043 18.77 22.62 29.54
CA ILE A 1043 18.24 22.03 30.78
C ILE A 1043 16.71 22.15 30.84
N GLN A 1044 16.14 23.30 30.47
CA GLN A 1044 14.68 23.47 30.41
C GLN A 1044 14.03 22.51 29.40
N ASN A 1045 14.65 22.36 28.22
CA ASN A 1045 14.16 21.42 27.21
C ASN A 1045 14.24 19.96 27.69
N ASN A 1046 15.32 19.60 28.38
CA ASN A 1046 15.47 18.27 28.96
C ASN A 1046 14.39 18.00 30.04
N SER A 1047 14.05 19.00 30.85
CA SER A 1047 12.97 18.88 31.83
C SER A 1047 11.60 18.67 31.16
N ALA A 1048 11.27 19.44 30.13
CA ALA A 1048 10.04 19.25 29.36
C ALA A 1048 10.00 17.87 28.68
N THR A 1049 11.11 17.46 28.05
CA THR A 1049 11.24 16.14 27.39
C THR A 1049 11.11 15.00 28.40
N ALA A 1050 11.64 15.15 29.61
CA ALA A 1050 11.51 14.16 30.67
C ALA A 1050 10.05 14.02 31.15
N GLU A 1051 9.32 15.12 31.31
CA GLU A 1051 7.88 15.08 31.65
C GLU A 1051 7.06 14.40 30.54
N GLU A 1052 7.28 14.77 29.28
CA GLU A 1052 6.59 14.16 28.13
C GLU A 1052 6.91 12.66 28.02
N SER A 1053 8.17 12.27 28.23
CA SER A 1053 8.61 10.87 28.18
C SER A 1053 8.02 10.04 29.31
N ALA A 1054 7.89 10.61 30.51
CA ALA A 1054 7.23 9.97 31.64
C ALA A 1054 5.75 9.73 31.35
N ALA A 1055 5.02 10.75 30.87
CA ALA A 1055 3.61 10.65 30.52
C ALA A 1055 3.34 9.64 29.39
N ALA A 1056 4.16 9.68 28.33
CA ALA A 1056 4.06 8.70 27.23
C ALA A 1056 4.33 7.26 27.71
N SER A 1057 5.26 7.09 28.65
CA SER A 1057 5.58 5.79 29.23
C SER A 1057 4.46 5.25 30.13
N GLU A 1058 3.81 6.11 30.91
CA GLU A 1058 2.64 5.73 31.71
C GLU A 1058 1.49 5.26 30.81
N GLU A 1059 1.22 5.98 29.73
CA GLU A 1059 0.22 5.60 28.74
C GLU A 1059 0.57 4.27 28.07
N LEU A 1060 1.81 4.08 27.60
CA LEU A 1060 2.25 2.82 27.00
C LEU A 1060 2.15 1.64 27.98
N SER A 1061 2.48 1.85 29.26
CA SER A 1061 2.31 0.84 30.29
C SER A 1061 0.84 0.49 30.51
N SER A 1062 -0.06 1.48 30.46
CA SER A 1062 -1.50 1.26 30.56
C SER A 1062 -2.05 0.47 29.38
N GLN A 1063 -1.66 0.85 28.15
CA GLN A 1063 -2.04 0.15 26.92
C GLN A 1063 -1.55 -1.29 26.89
N ALA A 1064 -0.31 -1.53 27.35
CA ALA A 1064 0.26 -2.87 27.45
C ALA A 1064 -0.46 -3.74 28.49
N GLU A 1065 -0.85 -3.18 29.64
CA GLU A 1065 -1.62 -3.93 30.64
C GLU A 1065 -3.04 -4.23 30.14
N MET A 1066 -3.66 -3.32 29.39
CA MET A 1066 -4.97 -3.54 28.75
C MET A 1066 -4.89 -4.67 27.70
N LEU A 1067 -3.83 -4.69 26.87
CA LEU A 1067 -3.60 -5.79 25.92
C LEU A 1067 -3.43 -7.12 26.65
N LYS A 1068 -2.66 -7.14 27.73
CA LYS A 1068 -2.47 -8.32 28.57
C LYS A 1068 -3.78 -8.79 29.20
N GLU A 1069 -4.63 -7.88 29.65
CA GLU A 1069 -5.97 -8.20 30.16
C GLU A 1069 -6.90 -8.76 29.06
N MET A 1070 -6.82 -8.23 27.84
CA MET A 1070 -7.59 -8.76 26.72
C MET A 1070 -7.13 -10.17 26.35
N VAL A 1071 -5.82 -10.44 26.34
CA VAL A 1071 -5.27 -11.76 26.05
C VAL A 1071 -5.54 -12.76 27.19
N SER A 1072 -5.56 -12.32 28.46
CA SER A 1072 -5.77 -13.21 29.61
C SER A 1072 -7.18 -13.83 29.65
N ARG A 1073 -8.13 -13.30 28.87
CA ARG A 1073 -9.45 -13.92 28.67
C ARG A 1073 -9.39 -15.24 27.90
N PHE A 1074 -8.30 -15.50 27.18
CA PHE A 1074 -8.10 -16.74 26.43
C PHE A 1074 -7.27 -17.74 27.24
N GLN A 1075 -7.70 -19.01 27.26
CA GLN A 1075 -6.92 -20.11 27.82
C GLN A 1075 -5.98 -20.64 26.74
N LEU A 1076 -4.70 -20.28 26.82
CA LEU A 1076 -3.69 -20.67 25.84
C LEU A 1076 -3.14 -22.07 26.14
N ASN A 1077 -2.74 -22.77 25.09
CA ASN A 1077 -2.15 -24.10 25.18
C ASN A 1077 -0.74 -24.03 25.79
N ASN A 1078 -0.61 -24.54 27.02
CA ASN A 1078 0.63 -24.51 27.81
C ASN A 1078 1.70 -25.51 27.33
N SER A 1079 1.43 -26.34 26.33
CA SER A 1079 2.43 -27.27 25.78
C SER A 1079 3.57 -26.58 25.02
N LEU A 1080 3.43 -25.28 24.71
CA LEU A 1080 4.46 -24.43 24.09
C LEU A 1080 5.39 -23.74 25.11
N ASP A 1081 5.12 -23.81 26.43
CA ASP A 1081 5.96 -23.22 27.48
C ASP A 1081 7.18 -24.08 27.87
N ARG A 1082 7.47 -25.16 27.12
CA ARG A 1082 8.72 -25.92 27.26
C ARG A 1082 9.80 -25.35 26.34
N GLU A 1083 10.40 -24.24 26.76
CA GLU A 1083 11.69 -23.79 26.19
C GLU A 1083 12.78 -24.86 26.38
N PRO A 1084 13.64 -25.12 25.37
CA PRO A 1084 15.03 -25.43 25.64
C PRO A 1084 15.76 -24.12 26.02
N PRO A 1085 16.68 -24.14 27.00
CA PRO A 1085 17.34 -22.93 27.46
C PRO A 1085 18.19 -22.35 26.32
N MET A 1086 17.82 -21.16 25.83
CA MET A 1086 18.73 -20.35 25.03
C MET A 1086 19.83 -19.84 25.96
N GLN A 1087 21.01 -20.44 25.83
CA GLN A 1087 22.27 -19.87 26.27
C GLN A 1087 22.43 -18.50 25.60
N LEU A 1088 22.18 -17.43 26.36
CA LEU A 1088 22.61 -16.09 26.01
C LEU A 1088 24.07 -15.93 26.47
N ASP A 1089 25.01 -16.46 25.69
CA ASP A 1089 26.39 -16.00 25.76
C ASP A 1089 26.51 -14.69 24.95
N SER A 1090 27.19 -13.71 25.53
CA SER A 1090 27.44 -12.33 25.06
C SER A 1090 26.20 -11.42 25.11
N ILE A 1091 26.14 -10.37 25.94
CA ILE A 1091 27.00 -9.18 25.91
C ILE A 1091 27.14 -8.63 27.35
N LYS A 1092 28.34 -8.75 27.93
CA LYS A 1092 28.83 -7.89 29.01
C LYS A 1092 29.59 -6.74 28.33
N ILE A 1093 28.93 -5.61 28.14
CA ILE A 1093 29.60 -4.35 27.79
C ILE A 1093 29.42 -3.40 28.98
N LEU A 1094 30.55 -3.21 29.67
CA LEU A 1094 30.98 -2.02 30.40
C LEU A 1094 30.11 -1.51 31.57
N GLU A 1095 30.22 -2.19 32.71
CA GLU A 1095 30.28 -1.55 34.03
C GLU A 1095 31.68 -1.82 34.64
N SER A 1096 32.68 -1.06 34.21
CA SER A 1096 33.92 -0.87 34.96
C SER A 1096 34.64 0.37 34.43
N GLY A 1097 34.40 1.51 35.06
CA GLY A 1097 35.03 2.76 34.66
C GLY A 1097 34.50 4.01 35.36
N SER A 1098 34.27 3.94 36.68
CA SER A 1098 34.10 5.14 37.51
C SER A 1098 35.02 5.00 38.72
N ASP A 1099 36.30 5.25 38.52
CA ASP A 1099 37.21 5.76 39.55
C ASP A 1099 38.47 6.28 38.85
N LYS A 1100 38.74 7.58 39.06
CA LYS A 1100 39.78 8.44 38.45
C LYS A 1100 39.38 9.12 37.13
N TYR A 1101 38.83 10.33 37.21
CA TYR A 1101 39.59 11.59 37.20
C TYR A 1101 38.78 12.70 37.85
#